data_AF-A0A930TN51-F1
#
_entry.id   AF-A0A930TN51-F1
#
_cell.length_a   1.000
_cell.length_b   1.000
_cell.length_c   1.000
_cell.angle_alpha   90.00
_cell.angle_beta   90.00
_cell.angle_gamma   90.00
#
_symmetry.space_group_name_H-M   'P 1'
#
loop_
_entity.id
_entity.type
_entity.pdbx_description
1 polymer ?
#
loop_
_entity_poly.entity_id
_entity_poly.type
_entity_poly.pdbx_seq_one_letter_code
_entity_poly.pdbx_strand_id
1 'polypeptide(L)'
;MAVRQLLHRGLIIAESAKEVEQLRQALQLSDNETDWEWIALTHLPAALTRQPQTIVLSDKTPVAPILEQLRQQSLSIPVVVVPLAESPLPAPPEAPASLPNADVDGHLPSGWVPCSESPSSEQDARNWQQRAANLTALIEHTQDAVWSVDQQYCLITCNTACQQQFWRAYGVNLQPGSNLVHSLPLPQQSEWTAYYDRALAGERFAVELHFEQADLPSDIEIFFNPIRTQGQITGVAVFGRDISDRKRVRRELQHANEQLQAVLDAVPGCVSWFSADCKYLGINRYLAATFQLDPEAFIGKELGFMESSPGFAAFVREFIASSVESSTVEVAAQVDGQPRSYLLAAQKYAQNQAAVFVGLDITERKQFEEALRESQERYALAMQGANDGLWDWDLRTQEMYFSPRWKSMLGYQEGEIGNHPEEWFSRVHPDEVEWLEAQIAAHIQERTLHFEIEHRMRHRDGSYRWMLSRGLAVRDQNDIAYRMAGSQTDITERKQAEQQLLHHALHDSLTGLANRALFMDRLQQAIERSKRLPDYKFAVLFLDLDRFKILNDSLGHIVGDQLLIGIARRLEACLRSVDTIARLGGDEFTILLEGIRGADDADSLAERIHQALQAPFNLEGQEVFTSASIGIALSETGYDCPADLLRNADTAMYRAKTLGRSRHALFDTAMHKRAMALLQLETDLRRVVTGSDLLTRQTEEFRLYYQPIVALATGKLVGCEALIRWFHPERGLIAPAEFIPLAEDTGLIVPLGQWILTQACSQLRQWQQQFAMIPPLSVSVNLSTKQFSQPSLIEQIRQLLLQTELHSSQLNLNLKLEITESAIMENTELAQTMLEQLKAMGVQLLIDDFGTGYSSLSYLHRFPIDTVKIDQSFVSQMSSDHESAEIVRAIVTLAHNLGMTVIAEGIETAEQLSQLRSLGAEYGQGYFFAQPLSSEAIAGLLQSEPAWLPSVCSTPLI
;
A
#
# COMPACT_ATOMS: atom_id res chain seq x y z
N MET A 1 2.38 14.56 15.31
CA MET A 1 1.38 15.15 14.38
C MET A 1 1.18 14.32 13.10
N ALA A 2 2.23 13.88 12.38
CA ALA A 2 2.07 13.10 11.13
C ALA A 2 1.23 11.81 11.26
N VAL A 3 1.17 11.20 12.45
CA VAL A 3 0.38 9.99 12.74
C VAL A 3 -1.15 10.23 12.70
N ARG A 4 -1.61 11.48 12.81
CA ARG A 4 -3.05 11.80 12.98
C ARG A 4 -3.90 11.70 11.70
N GLN A 5 -3.28 11.57 10.52
CA GLN A 5 -3.99 11.50 9.22
C GLN A 5 -4.27 10.08 8.72
N LEU A 6 -3.84 9.03 9.43
CA LEU A 6 -3.96 7.62 9.00
C LEU A 6 -4.87 6.77 9.91
N LEU A 7 -5.32 7.31 11.04
CA LEU A 7 -5.94 6.53 12.11
C LEU A 7 -7.41 6.95 12.33
N HIS A 8 -8.31 6.43 11.50
CA HIS A 8 -9.75 6.67 11.65
C HIS A 8 -10.51 5.56 12.38
N ARG A 9 -9.93 4.36 12.51
CA ARG A 9 -10.43 3.25 13.37
C ARG A 9 -9.26 2.43 13.88
N GLY A 10 -9.24 2.08 15.16
CA GLY A 10 -8.16 1.25 15.69
C GLY A 10 -8.43 0.61 17.04
N LEU A 11 -7.61 -0.38 17.34
CA LEU A 11 -7.68 -1.20 18.55
C LEU A 11 -6.51 -0.82 19.46
N ILE A 12 -6.81 -0.38 20.69
CA ILE A 12 -5.76 -0.10 21.69
C ILE A 12 -5.50 -1.37 22.50
N ILE A 13 -4.24 -1.81 22.57
CA ILE A 13 -3.79 -2.90 23.43
C ILE A 13 -2.94 -2.30 24.55
N ALA A 14 -3.34 -2.56 25.79
CA ALA A 14 -2.64 -2.14 27.00
C ALA A 14 -3.00 -3.08 28.16
N GLU A 15 -2.12 -3.25 29.14
CA GLU A 15 -2.32 -4.16 30.27
C GLU A 15 -3.05 -3.50 31.45
N SER A 16 -3.11 -2.16 31.49
CA SER A 16 -3.78 -1.43 32.57
C SER A 16 -4.55 -0.20 32.10
N ALA A 17 -5.62 0.16 32.81
CA ALA A 17 -6.39 1.38 32.54
C ALA A 17 -5.55 2.67 32.63
N LYS A 18 -4.47 2.68 33.43
CA LYS A 18 -3.53 3.80 33.54
C LYS A 18 -2.72 3.98 32.24
N GLU A 19 -2.34 2.88 31.61
CA GLU A 19 -1.61 2.87 30.35
C GLU A 19 -2.50 3.26 29.16
N VAL A 20 -3.78 2.84 29.18
CA VAL A 20 -4.80 3.33 28.22
C VAL A 20 -4.94 4.84 28.27
N GLU A 21 -5.00 5.43 29.47
CA GLU A 21 -5.10 6.86 29.66
C GLU A 21 -3.85 7.61 29.17
N GLN A 22 -2.66 7.06 29.44
CA GLN A 22 -1.39 7.60 28.92
C GLN A 22 -1.33 7.54 27.39
N LEU A 23 -1.80 6.45 26.75
CA LEU A 23 -1.89 6.33 25.30
C LEU A 23 -2.92 7.30 24.70
N ARG A 24 -4.11 7.45 25.31
CA ARG A 24 -5.13 8.43 24.90
C ARG A 24 -4.59 9.86 24.93
N GLN A 25 -3.88 10.23 25.99
CA GLN A 25 -3.24 11.54 26.12
C GLN A 25 -2.12 11.74 25.09
N ALA A 26 -1.25 10.74 24.87
CA ALA A 26 -0.18 10.81 23.87
C ALA A 26 -0.72 10.94 22.43
N LEU A 27 -1.86 10.32 22.13
CA LEU A 27 -2.53 10.37 20.83
C LEU A 27 -3.47 11.59 20.66
N GLN A 28 -3.77 12.32 21.74
CA GLN A 28 -4.77 13.40 21.79
C GLN A 28 -6.16 12.96 21.31
N LEU A 29 -6.60 11.78 21.74
CA LEU A 29 -7.95 11.25 21.49
C LEU A 29 -8.96 11.94 22.42
N SER A 30 -10.15 12.27 21.91
CA SER A 30 -11.22 12.87 22.72
C SER A 30 -12.19 11.80 23.25
N ASP A 31 -12.78 12.03 24.44
CA ASP A 31 -13.72 11.08 25.06
C ASP A 31 -15.01 10.81 24.26
N ASN A 32 -15.26 11.56 23.18
CA ASN A 32 -16.42 11.40 22.28
C ASN A 32 -16.12 10.57 21.01
N GLU A 33 -14.90 10.06 20.81
CA GLU A 33 -14.59 9.21 19.65
C GLU A 33 -15.03 7.75 19.91
N THR A 34 -16.18 7.38 19.34
CA THR A 34 -16.81 6.05 19.48
C THR A 34 -16.07 4.90 18.79
N ASP A 35 -15.03 5.19 18.02
CA ASP A 35 -14.43 4.27 17.04
C ASP A 35 -13.10 3.64 17.51
N TRP A 36 -12.76 3.79 18.81
CA TRP A 36 -11.56 3.22 19.45
C TRP A 36 -11.92 2.31 20.64
N GLU A 37 -11.73 1.00 20.46
CA GLU A 37 -11.98 -0.01 21.49
C GLU A 37 -10.64 -0.41 22.16
N TRP A 38 -10.60 -0.44 23.49
CA TRP A 38 -9.46 -0.99 24.25
C TRP A 38 -9.72 -2.44 24.62
N ILE A 39 -8.68 -3.28 24.51
CA ILE A 39 -8.67 -4.64 25.03
C ILE A 39 -7.36 -4.96 25.76
N ALA A 40 -7.44 -5.90 26.70
CA ALA A 40 -6.26 -6.59 27.21
C ALA A 40 -5.74 -7.61 26.18
N LEU A 41 -4.44 -7.89 26.22
CA LEU A 41 -3.74 -8.82 25.31
C LEU A 41 -4.42 -10.21 25.24
N THR A 42 -4.99 -10.67 26.35
CA THR A 42 -5.73 -11.95 26.48
C THR A 42 -6.99 -12.05 25.60
N HIS A 43 -7.56 -10.92 25.17
CA HIS A 43 -8.77 -10.88 24.34
C HIS A 43 -8.49 -10.61 22.85
N LEU A 44 -7.22 -10.45 22.47
CA LEU A 44 -6.77 -10.18 21.10
C LEU A 44 -7.38 -11.12 20.03
N PRO A 45 -7.34 -12.47 20.16
CA PRO A 45 -7.90 -13.34 19.12
C PRO A 45 -9.40 -13.13 18.87
N ALA A 46 -10.17 -12.69 19.87
CA ALA A 46 -11.59 -12.38 19.68
C ALA A 46 -11.79 -11.05 18.94
N ALA A 47 -10.99 -10.03 19.27
CA ALA A 47 -11.08 -8.72 18.64
C ALA A 47 -10.61 -8.70 17.17
N LEU A 48 -9.60 -9.53 16.81
CA LEU A 48 -9.11 -9.65 15.44
C LEU A 48 -10.20 -10.12 14.45
N THR A 49 -11.23 -10.84 14.92
CA THR A 49 -12.39 -11.23 14.09
C THR A 49 -13.17 -10.02 13.53
N ARG A 50 -13.04 -8.84 14.15
CA ARG A 50 -13.65 -7.57 13.70
C ARG A 50 -12.81 -6.83 12.65
N GLN A 51 -11.63 -7.35 12.29
CA GLN A 51 -10.68 -6.76 11.33
C GLN A 51 -10.40 -5.25 11.58
N PRO A 52 -9.78 -4.89 12.71
CA PRO A 52 -9.42 -3.49 12.99
C PRO A 52 -8.41 -2.96 11.96
N GLN A 53 -8.55 -1.68 11.56
CA GLN A 53 -7.69 -1.07 10.54
C GLN A 53 -6.27 -0.77 11.05
N THR A 54 -6.06 -0.63 12.35
CA THR A 54 -4.75 -0.45 12.98
C THR A 54 -4.77 -0.93 14.42
N ILE A 55 -3.64 -1.46 14.90
CA ILE A 55 -3.40 -1.79 16.31
C ILE A 55 -2.44 -0.76 16.91
N VAL A 56 -2.76 -0.21 18.08
CA VAL A 56 -1.91 0.77 18.78
C VAL A 56 -1.58 0.27 20.19
N LEU A 57 -0.32 0.38 20.60
CA LEU A 57 0.19 -0.14 21.87
C LEU A 57 1.37 0.70 22.39
N SER A 58 1.68 0.55 23.68
CA SER A 58 2.81 1.22 24.31
C SER A 58 4.15 0.56 23.97
N ASP A 59 5.25 1.31 24.12
CA ASP A 59 6.61 0.76 24.16
C ASP A 59 6.85 -0.25 25.30
N LYS A 60 5.93 -0.32 26.28
CA LYS A 60 5.94 -1.28 27.40
C LYS A 60 5.15 -2.58 27.09
N THR A 61 4.37 -2.63 26.01
CA THR A 61 3.57 -3.80 25.61
C THR A 61 4.37 -4.77 24.71
N PRO A 62 4.44 -6.09 25.01
CA PRO A 62 5.23 -7.03 24.21
C PRO A 62 4.64 -7.26 22.81
N VAL A 63 5.36 -6.81 21.77
CA VAL A 63 4.93 -6.83 20.36
C VAL A 63 4.97 -8.23 19.73
N ALA A 64 5.88 -9.10 20.20
CA ALA A 64 6.10 -10.44 19.64
C ALA A 64 4.83 -11.33 19.57
N PRO A 65 4.04 -11.54 20.66
CA PRO A 65 2.82 -12.35 20.60
C PRO A 65 1.77 -11.78 19.64
N ILE A 66 1.70 -10.46 19.47
CA ILE A 66 0.74 -9.81 18.56
C ILE A 66 1.09 -10.10 17.10
N LEU A 67 2.37 -9.99 16.73
CA LEU A 67 2.87 -10.33 15.39
C LEU A 67 2.80 -11.84 15.09
N GLU A 68 2.78 -12.69 16.10
CA GLU A 68 2.53 -14.12 15.95
C GLU A 68 1.05 -14.41 15.73
N GLN A 69 0.15 -13.78 16.50
CA GLN A 69 -1.31 -13.87 16.33
C GLN A 69 -1.76 -13.45 14.91
N LEU A 70 -1.23 -12.32 14.41
CA LEU A 70 -1.52 -11.82 13.06
C LEU A 70 -1.04 -12.79 11.96
N ARG A 71 0.16 -13.38 12.13
CA ARG A 71 0.68 -14.41 11.20
C ARG A 71 -0.15 -15.68 11.21
N GLN A 72 -0.58 -16.16 12.38
CA GLN A 72 -1.44 -17.35 12.49
C GLN A 72 -2.80 -17.14 11.81
N GLN A 73 -3.35 -15.92 11.81
CA GLN A 73 -4.63 -15.59 11.15
C GLN A 73 -4.48 -15.03 9.72
N SER A 74 -3.25 -14.95 9.18
CA SER A 74 -2.96 -14.36 7.86
C SER A 74 -3.48 -12.92 7.67
N LEU A 75 -3.49 -12.12 8.74
CA LEU A 75 -3.98 -10.73 8.74
C LEU A 75 -2.81 -9.74 8.58
N SER A 76 -2.94 -8.80 7.63
CA SER A 76 -1.97 -7.74 7.38
C SER A 76 -2.49 -6.41 7.94
N ILE A 77 -2.40 -6.24 9.26
CA ILE A 77 -2.88 -5.06 9.99
C ILE A 77 -1.66 -4.28 10.51
N PRO A 78 -1.55 -2.96 10.27
CA PRO A 78 -0.45 -2.16 10.79
C PRO A 78 -0.47 -2.08 12.32
N VAL A 79 0.72 -2.15 12.93
CA VAL A 79 0.93 -2.04 14.38
C VAL A 79 1.76 -0.79 14.66
N VAL A 80 1.28 0.09 15.55
CA VAL A 80 1.90 1.36 15.92
C VAL A 80 2.30 1.33 17.39
N VAL A 81 3.58 1.56 17.66
CA VAL A 81 4.15 1.63 19.01
C VAL A 81 4.28 3.09 19.43
N VAL A 82 3.79 3.44 20.62
CA VAL A 82 3.81 4.82 21.16
C VAL A 82 4.66 4.87 22.44
N PRO A 83 5.75 5.67 22.46
CA PRO A 83 6.61 5.79 23.64
C PRO A 83 6.00 6.70 24.72
N LEU A 84 6.17 6.34 25.99
CA LEU A 84 5.61 7.07 27.15
C LEU A 84 6.72 7.56 28.10
N ALA A 85 6.74 8.87 28.40
CA ALA A 85 7.80 9.51 29.19
C ALA A 85 7.56 9.48 30.73
N GLU A 86 8.65 9.47 31.50
CA GLU A 86 8.66 9.56 32.97
C GLU A 86 9.25 10.91 33.47
N SER A 87 8.96 11.29 34.73
CA SER A 87 9.22 12.64 35.27
C SER A 87 9.99 12.61 36.62
N PRO A 88 10.88 13.58 36.96
CA PRO A 88 11.90 13.39 38.01
C PRO A 88 11.80 14.23 39.33
N LEU A 89 12.04 13.58 40.49
CA LEU A 89 12.84 13.94 41.71
C LEU A 89 12.68 15.36 42.39
N PRO A 90 13.36 15.77 43.51
CA PRO A 90 14.29 15.11 44.49
C PRO A 90 14.04 15.43 46.02
N ALA A 91 14.96 15.04 46.95
CA ALA A 91 15.54 15.79 48.12
C ALA A 91 16.08 14.86 49.27
N PRO A 92 16.80 15.33 50.34
CA PRO A 92 18.20 15.82 50.40
C PRO A 92 19.09 15.11 51.52
N PRO A 93 20.36 15.53 51.84
CA PRO A 93 21.37 14.70 52.55
C PRO A 93 21.79 15.12 53.99
N GLU A 94 22.69 14.32 54.64
CA GLU A 94 23.39 14.63 55.92
C GLU A 94 24.93 14.38 55.89
N ALA A 95 25.66 14.75 56.97
CA ALA A 95 27.08 15.15 56.99
C ALA A 95 28.05 14.25 57.86
N PRO A 96 29.39 14.47 57.89
CA PRO A 96 30.41 13.47 58.28
C PRO A 96 31.17 13.70 59.62
N ALA A 97 32.01 12.72 60.03
CA ALA A 97 32.99 12.75 61.15
C ALA A 97 34.12 11.71 60.87
N SER A 98 35.44 11.98 60.79
CA SER A 98 36.47 12.48 61.75
C SER A 98 37.45 11.38 62.25
N LEU A 99 38.77 11.56 62.05
CA LEU A 99 39.90 10.73 62.57
C LEU A 99 40.56 11.37 63.81
N PRO A 100 41.38 10.64 64.61
CA PRO A 100 42.83 11.02 64.69
C PRO A 100 43.88 9.95 65.14
N ASN A 101 45.11 10.13 64.60
CA ASN A 101 46.47 10.05 65.18
C ASN A 101 47.10 8.83 65.92
N ALA A 102 48.44 8.89 65.99
CA ALA A 102 49.42 7.88 66.40
C ALA A 102 50.26 8.30 67.64
N ASP A 103 51.19 7.45 68.09
CA ASP A 103 52.42 7.87 68.81
C ASP A 103 53.50 6.76 68.88
N VAL A 104 54.78 7.15 68.99
CA VAL A 104 55.97 6.29 69.15
C VAL A 104 57.00 7.01 70.05
N ASP A 105 57.70 6.29 70.93
CA ASP A 105 58.75 6.85 71.79
C ASP A 105 59.97 5.90 71.92
N GLY A 106 61.16 6.40 72.26
CA GLY A 106 62.41 5.62 72.24
C GLY A 106 63.55 6.09 73.16
N HIS A 107 64.49 5.20 73.52
CA HIS A 107 65.55 5.47 74.51
C HIS A 107 66.88 4.70 74.25
N LEU A 108 68.03 5.35 74.53
CA LEU A 108 69.37 4.75 74.68
C LEU A 108 70.31 5.62 75.57
N PRO A 109 71.02 5.01 76.54
CA PRO A 109 72.27 5.54 77.13
C PRO A 109 73.33 4.43 77.44
N SER A 110 74.59 4.66 77.85
CA SER A 110 75.61 5.71 77.65
C SER A 110 76.95 5.23 78.31
N GLY A 111 78.11 5.91 78.14
CA GLY A 111 79.27 5.69 79.03
C GLY A 111 80.66 6.20 78.59
N TRP A 112 81.40 6.83 79.52
CA TRP A 112 82.85 6.73 79.86
C TRP A 112 83.35 7.98 80.64
N VAL A 113 84.42 7.82 81.43
CA VAL A 113 84.87 8.73 82.53
C VAL A 113 86.37 9.09 82.35
N PRO A 114 86.89 10.26 82.83
CA PRO A 114 88.14 10.86 82.34
C PRO A 114 89.39 10.65 83.23
N CYS A 115 90.55 11.13 82.79
CA CYS A 115 91.81 11.22 83.56
C CYS A 115 92.64 12.49 83.23
N SER A 116 93.60 12.83 84.09
CA SER A 116 94.16 14.18 84.26
C SER A 116 95.71 14.24 84.31
N GLU A 117 96.24 15.48 84.47
CA GLU A 117 97.59 15.88 84.90
C GLU A 117 98.74 16.00 83.86
N SER A 118 99.73 16.82 84.25
CA SER A 118 100.78 17.44 83.41
C SER A 118 102.20 16.94 83.76
N PRO A 119 103.19 16.99 82.83
CA PRO A 119 104.36 16.11 82.88
C PRO A 119 105.65 16.75 83.42
N SER A 120 106.56 15.91 83.93
CA SER A 120 107.90 16.31 84.40
C SER A 120 108.97 15.21 84.22
N SER A 121 109.24 14.78 82.97
CA SER A 121 110.42 13.95 82.64
C SER A 121 110.87 14.08 81.17
N GLU A 122 112.14 13.77 80.86
CA GLU A 122 112.65 13.73 79.46
C GLU A 122 111.97 12.65 78.60
N GLN A 123 111.48 11.56 79.23
CA GLN A 123 110.73 10.51 78.54
C GLN A 123 109.35 11.04 78.09
N ASP A 124 108.72 11.86 78.92
CA ASP A 124 107.45 12.52 78.61
C ASP A 124 107.60 13.60 77.53
N ALA A 125 108.75 14.30 77.48
CA ALA A 125 109.04 15.24 76.40
C ALA A 125 109.10 14.55 75.03
N ARG A 126 109.73 13.37 74.94
CA ARG A 126 109.73 12.56 73.70
C ARG A 126 108.35 12.02 73.37
N ASN A 127 107.59 11.53 74.36
CA ASN A 127 106.20 11.10 74.15
C ASN A 127 105.29 12.26 73.71
N TRP A 128 105.51 13.48 74.22
CA TRP A 128 104.82 14.69 73.78
C TRP A 128 105.17 15.07 72.35
N GLN A 129 106.46 15.05 71.98
CA GLN A 129 106.89 15.27 70.59
C GLN A 129 106.29 14.22 69.64
N GLN A 130 106.27 12.94 70.02
CA GLN A 130 105.67 11.87 69.22
C GLN A 130 104.14 12.02 69.09
N ARG A 131 103.44 12.38 70.17
CA ARG A 131 101.98 12.63 70.16
C ARG A 131 101.63 13.88 69.34
N ALA A 132 102.40 14.95 69.47
CA ALA A 132 102.26 16.16 68.68
C ALA A 132 102.51 15.90 67.19
N ALA A 133 103.55 15.12 66.84
CA ALA A 133 103.82 14.72 65.46
C ALA A 133 102.68 13.86 64.89
N ASN A 134 102.16 12.88 65.64
CA ASN A 134 101.04 12.05 65.20
C ASN A 134 99.75 12.88 65.02
N LEU A 135 99.42 13.79 65.95
CA LEU A 135 98.26 14.67 65.83
C LEU A 135 98.41 15.63 64.65
N THR A 136 99.60 16.18 64.42
CA THR A 136 99.89 17.03 63.26
C THR A 136 99.69 16.25 61.96
N ALA A 137 100.24 15.03 61.85
CA ALA A 137 100.07 14.19 60.67
C ALA A 137 98.60 13.80 60.43
N LEU A 138 97.83 13.52 61.49
CA LEU A 138 96.39 13.23 61.38
C LEU A 138 95.61 14.45 60.89
N ILE A 139 95.87 15.63 61.44
CA ILE A 139 95.24 16.90 61.06
C ILE A 139 95.62 17.30 59.62
N GLU A 140 96.86 17.03 59.19
CA GLU A 140 97.34 17.39 57.85
C GLU A 140 96.80 16.48 56.74
N HIS A 141 96.48 15.21 57.06
CA HIS A 141 95.94 14.25 56.11
C HIS A 141 94.40 14.21 56.04
N THR A 142 93.65 15.04 56.79
CA THR A 142 92.20 15.16 56.58
C THR A 142 91.89 15.94 55.30
N GLN A 143 90.87 15.49 54.55
CA GLN A 143 90.32 16.26 53.42
C GLN A 143 89.48 17.44 53.91
N ASP A 144 88.92 17.34 55.12
CA ASP A 144 88.23 18.42 55.80
C ASP A 144 89.23 19.50 56.28
N ALA A 145 88.81 20.77 56.24
CA ALA A 145 89.61 21.90 56.70
C ALA A 145 89.63 21.95 58.22
N VAL A 146 90.81 21.98 58.83
CA VAL A 146 90.96 21.97 60.30
C VAL A 146 91.92 23.06 60.73
N TRP A 147 91.48 23.89 61.67
CA TRP A 147 92.29 24.96 62.23
C TRP A 147 91.91 25.29 63.67
N SER A 148 92.74 26.08 64.34
CA SER A 148 92.42 26.61 65.65
C SER A 148 92.95 28.03 65.85
N VAL A 149 92.21 28.80 66.64
CA VAL A 149 92.57 30.18 67.02
C VAL A 149 92.62 30.32 68.54
N ASP A 150 93.38 31.29 69.05
CA ASP A 150 93.41 31.65 70.47
C ASP A 150 92.25 32.58 70.87
N GLN A 151 92.26 33.05 72.12
CA GLN A 151 91.28 34.02 72.65
C GLN A 151 91.31 35.39 71.95
N GLN A 152 92.34 35.70 71.17
CA GLN A 152 92.50 36.93 70.39
C GLN A 152 92.25 36.67 68.89
N TYR A 153 91.67 35.52 68.54
CA TYR A 153 91.45 35.04 67.16
C TYR A 153 92.74 34.87 66.33
N CYS A 154 93.91 34.80 66.97
CA CYS A 154 95.18 34.54 66.29
C CYS A 154 95.33 33.04 66.01
N LEU A 155 95.74 32.70 64.79
CA LEU A 155 95.79 31.33 64.30
C LEU A 155 96.88 30.52 65.01
N ILE A 156 96.49 29.49 65.76
CA ILE A 156 97.40 28.56 66.43
C ILE A 156 97.84 27.45 65.46
N THR A 157 96.88 26.84 64.75
CA THR A 157 97.11 25.78 63.75
C THR A 157 96.15 25.92 62.58
N CYS A 158 96.53 25.44 61.39
CA CYS A 158 95.66 25.31 60.20
C CYS A 158 96.32 24.32 59.25
N ASN A 159 95.59 23.29 58.81
CA ASN A 159 96.09 22.32 57.84
C ASN A 159 96.09 22.87 56.40
N THR A 160 96.75 22.19 55.46
CA THR A 160 96.75 22.59 54.05
C THR A 160 95.33 22.71 53.46
N ALA A 161 94.38 21.85 53.88
CA ALA A 161 92.99 21.95 53.44
C ALA A 161 92.32 23.27 53.89
N CYS A 162 92.55 23.70 55.14
CA CYS A 162 92.13 25.00 55.66
C CYS A 162 92.74 26.17 54.86
N GLN A 163 94.05 26.15 54.60
CA GLN A 163 94.71 27.19 53.82
C GLN A 163 94.12 27.30 52.40
N GLN A 164 93.89 26.16 51.75
CA GLN A 164 93.30 26.12 50.41
C GLN A 164 91.83 26.57 50.39
N GLN A 165 91.02 26.19 51.38
CA GLN A 165 89.63 26.61 51.47
C GLN A 165 89.51 28.12 51.73
N PHE A 166 90.25 28.69 52.68
CA PHE A 166 90.24 30.14 52.94
C PHE A 166 90.82 30.95 51.76
N TRP A 167 91.82 30.42 51.06
CA TRP A 167 92.32 31.03 49.84
C TRP A 167 91.26 31.05 48.72
N ARG A 168 90.53 29.95 48.52
CA ARG A 168 89.44 29.88 47.52
C ARG A 168 88.24 30.74 47.89
N ALA A 169 87.77 30.66 49.13
CA ALA A 169 86.58 31.35 49.60
C ALA A 169 86.76 32.88 49.67
N TYR A 170 87.95 33.35 50.05
CA TYR A 170 88.17 34.74 50.47
C TYR A 170 89.42 35.40 49.87
N GLY A 171 90.26 34.67 49.13
CA GLY A 171 91.56 35.16 48.64
C GLY A 171 92.63 35.30 49.73
N VAL A 172 92.40 34.71 50.91
CA VAL A 172 93.25 34.91 52.11
C VAL A 172 94.21 33.74 52.30
N ASN A 173 95.51 34.04 52.36
CA ASN A 173 96.53 33.04 52.69
C ASN A 173 96.80 33.05 54.21
N LEU A 174 96.32 32.04 54.92
CA LEU A 174 96.42 31.95 56.37
C LEU A 174 97.81 31.50 56.85
N GLN A 175 98.39 32.23 57.80
CA GLN A 175 99.64 31.81 58.47
C GLN A 175 99.49 31.79 60.00
N PRO A 176 100.11 30.84 60.72
CA PRO A 176 100.11 30.81 62.17
C PRO A 176 100.60 32.14 62.78
N GLY A 177 99.94 32.60 63.84
CA GLY A 177 100.18 33.89 64.48
C GLY A 177 99.46 35.10 63.85
N SER A 178 98.85 34.96 62.66
CA SER A 178 97.98 36.01 62.11
C SER A 178 96.59 36.00 62.77
N ASN A 179 96.01 37.19 62.99
CA ASN A 179 94.62 37.30 63.42
C ASN A 179 93.71 36.94 62.24
N LEU A 180 92.98 35.82 62.36
CA LEU A 180 92.22 35.26 61.25
C LEU A 180 91.04 36.16 60.88
N VAL A 181 90.33 36.73 61.86
CA VAL A 181 89.20 37.64 61.63
C VAL A 181 89.64 38.88 60.86
N HIS A 182 90.70 39.59 61.29
CA HIS A 182 91.19 40.77 60.59
C HIS A 182 91.74 40.47 59.19
N SER A 183 92.12 39.22 58.91
CA SER A 183 92.59 38.78 57.59
C SER A 183 91.45 38.55 56.60
N LEU A 184 90.20 38.42 57.07
CA LEU A 184 89.02 38.23 56.23
C LEU A 184 88.51 39.55 55.62
N PRO A 185 87.78 39.50 54.49
CA PRO A 185 87.07 40.66 53.95
C PRO A 185 86.12 41.31 54.97
N LEU A 186 86.08 42.65 54.99
CA LEU A 186 85.28 43.46 55.94
C LEU A 186 83.84 42.96 56.20
N PRO A 187 83.04 42.53 55.19
CA PRO A 187 81.67 42.06 55.43
C PRO A 187 81.56 40.80 56.31
N GLN A 188 82.61 39.97 56.32
CA GLN A 188 82.62 38.67 56.99
C GLN A 188 83.28 38.72 58.37
N GLN A 189 84.07 39.76 58.66
CA GLN A 189 84.76 39.90 59.95
C GLN A 189 83.77 39.82 61.13
N SER A 190 82.66 40.56 61.06
CA SER A 190 81.63 40.58 62.10
C SER A 190 80.95 39.22 62.33
N GLU A 191 80.73 38.45 61.26
CA GLU A 191 80.09 37.14 61.31
C GLU A 191 81.03 36.10 61.93
N TRP A 192 82.29 36.07 61.48
CA TRP A 192 83.31 35.20 62.04
C TRP A 192 83.66 35.53 63.49
N THR A 193 83.70 36.81 63.88
CA THR A 193 83.80 37.22 65.29
C THR A 193 82.67 36.62 66.11
N ALA A 194 81.41 36.73 65.64
CA ALA A 194 80.26 36.19 66.38
C ALA A 194 80.33 34.67 66.55
N TYR A 195 80.86 33.93 65.56
CA TYR A 195 81.08 32.49 65.69
C TYR A 195 82.20 32.15 66.68
N TYR A 196 83.32 32.88 66.64
CA TYR A 196 84.40 32.66 67.62
C TYR A 196 83.99 33.05 69.04
N ASP A 197 83.25 34.13 69.23
CA ASP A 197 82.79 34.57 70.55
C ASP A 197 81.82 33.58 71.19
N ARG A 198 80.87 33.02 70.41
CA ARG A 198 79.99 31.93 70.88
C ARG A 198 80.78 30.71 71.34
N ALA A 199 81.79 30.31 70.57
CA ALA A 199 82.64 29.19 70.94
C ALA A 199 83.54 29.50 72.16
N LEU A 200 84.10 30.71 72.25
CA LEU A 200 84.90 31.17 73.40
C LEU A 200 84.06 31.33 74.68
N ALA A 201 82.77 31.61 74.57
CA ALA A 201 81.81 31.53 75.68
C ALA A 201 81.55 30.09 76.15
N GLY A 202 81.95 29.09 75.36
CA GLY A 202 81.91 27.67 75.71
C GLY A 202 80.91 26.83 74.92
N GLU A 203 80.22 27.41 73.94
CA GLU A 203 79.25 26.71 73.09
C GLU A 203 79.94 25.78 72.07
N ARG A 204 79.30 24.66 71.71
CA ARG A 204 79.66 23.85 70.55
C ARG A 204 78.50 23.88 69.57
N PHE A 205 78.76 24.30 68.34
CA PHE A 205 77.73 24.42 67.31
C PHE A 205 78.33 24.21 65.91
N ALA A 206 77.45 24.03 64.93
CA ALA A 206 77.79 24.01 63.51
C ALA A 206 76.99 25.07 62.75
N VAL A 207 77.53 25.54 61.64
CA VAL A 207 76.86 26.40 60.66
C VAL A 207 77.10 25.87 59.26
N GLU A 208 76.08 25.89 58.39
CA GLU A 208 76.28 25.69 56.97
C GLU A 208 76.51 27.05 56.31
N LEU A 209 77.65 27.23 55.65
CA LEU A 209 77.97 28.42 54.86
C LEU A 209 77.99 28.07 53.36
N HIS A 210 77.38 28.94 52.54
CA HIS A 210 77.37 28.82 51.09
C HIS A 210 78.40 29.78 50.48
N PHE A 211 79.25 29.27 49.59
CA PHE A 211 80.33 30.02 48.96
C PHE A 211 80.12 30.11 47.45
N GLU A 212 79.87 31.33 46.94
CA GLU A 212 79.49 31.57 45.54
C GLU A 212 80.65 31.93 44.58
N GLN A 213 81.91 32.05 45.05
CA GLN A 213 83.01 32.56 44.21
C GLN A 213 83.95 31.50 43.59
N ALA A 214 84.03 31.58 42.25
CA ALA A 214 85.20 31.27 41.41
C ALA A 214 85.79 29.84 41.41
N ASP A 215 84.94 28.82 41.23
CA ASP A 215 84.98 27.90 40.07
C ASP A 215 83.97 26.75 40.24
N LEU A 216 83.69 26.39 41.50
CA LEU A 216 82.56 25.55 41.89
C LEU A 216 81.89 26.19 43.12
N PRO A 217 80.56 26.39 43.16
CA PRO A 217 79.89 26.81 44.38
C PRO A 217 79.91 25.67 45.40
N SER A 218 80.39 25.97 46.62
CA SER A 218 80.52 24.98 47.70
C SER A 218 79.59 25.28 48.87
N ASP A 219 78.88 24.26 49.34
CA ASP A 219 78.19 24.22 50.62
C ASP A 219 79.14 23.58 51.66
N ILE A 220 79.55 24.31 52.70
CA ILE A 220 80.47 23.80 53.74
C ILE A 220 79.79 23.85 55.12
N GLU A 221 79.80 22.72 55.82
CA GLU A 221 79.35 22.58 57.22
C GLU A 221 80.56 22.80 58.16
N ILE A 222 80.53 23.88 58.96
CA ILE A 222 81.65 24.31 59.79
C ILE A 222 81.29 24.20 61.28
N PHE A 223 82.07 23.40 62.01
CA PHE A 223 81.88 23.05 63.42
C PHE A 223 82.87 23.81 64.31
N PHE A 224 82.37 24.63 65.23
CA PHE A 224 83.17 25.41 66.18
C PHE A 224 83.17 24.76 67.56
N ASN A 225 84.37 24.55 68.13
CA ASN A 225 84.56 23.81 69.38
C ASN A 225 85.58 24.49 70.31
N PRO A 226 85.25 24.88 71.55
CA PRO A 226 86.22 25.45 72.49
C PRO A 226 87.32 24.45 72.87
N ILE A 227 88.56 24.89 72.74
CA ILE A 227 89.75 24.22 73.30
C ILE A 227 89.82 24.59 74.78
N ARG A 228 89.95 23.58 75.65
CA ARG A 228 90.07 23.78 77.10
C ARG A 228 91.40 23.24 77.61
N THR A 229 92.09 24.03 78.44
CA THR A 229 93.33 23.65 79.11
C THR A 229 93.18 23.99 80.59
N GLN A 230 93.40 23.00 81.48
CA GLN A 230 93.23 23.15 82.94
C GLN A 230 91.87 23.78 83.36
N GLY A 231 90.80 23.48 82.60
CA GLY A 231 89.43 23.94 82.86
C GLY A 231 89.05 25.27 82.20
N GLN A 232 90.01 26.14 81.88
CA GLN A 232 89.78 27.39 81.16
C GLN A 232 89.74 27.18 79.64
N ILE A 233 88.96 27.99 78.93
CA ILE A 233 88.93 27.99 77.46
C ILE A 233 90.12 28.79 76.96
N THR A 234 90.99 28.17 76.18
CA THR A 234 92.25 28.76 75.68
C THR A 234 92.22 29.10 74.20
N GLY A 235 91.19 28.67 73.48
CA GLY A 235 91.00 28.94 72.06
C GLY A 235 89.77 28.22 71.49
N VAL A 236 89.65 28.20 70.16
CA VAL A 236 88.60 27.50 69.41
C VAL A 236 89.23 26.63 68.34
N ALA A 237 88.90 25.35 68.31
CA ALA A 237 89.16 24.44 67.20
C ALA A 237 87.97 24.45 66.25
N VAL A 238 88.24 24.54 64.95
CA VAL A 238 87.22 24.58 63.89
C VAL A 238 87.50 23.49 62.85
N PHE A 239 86.43 22.86 62.39
CA PHE A 239 86.45 21.79 61.39
C PHE A 239 85.40 22.12 60.32
N GLY A 240 85.80 22.20 59.05
CA GLY A 240 84.93 22.51 57.90
C GLY A 240 84.88 21.36 56.90
N ARG A 241 83.67 20.86 56.61
CA ARG A 241 83.40 19.77 55.68
C ARG A 241 82.57 20.22 54.49
N ASP A 242 83.01 19.90 53.27
CA ASP A 242 82.21 20.12 52.06
C ASP A 242 81.06 19.10 51.98
N ILE A 243 79.84 19.57 51.72
CA ILE A 243 78.61 18.78 51.60
C ILE A 243 77.91 18.94 50.23
N SER A 244 78.59 19.57 49.26
CA SER A 244 78.02 20.01 47.97
C SER A 244 77.49 18.86 47.13
N ASP A 245 78.28 17.79 46.95
CA ASP A 245 77.87 16.63 46.14
C ASP A 245 76.62 15.93 46.73
N ARG A 246 76.54 15.85 48.07
CA ARG A 246 75.38 15.26 48.78
C ARG A 246 74.11 16.09 48.54
N LYS A 247 74.22 17.43 48.52
CA LYS A 247 73.10 18.32 48.18
C LYS A 247 72.76 18.25 46.69
N ARG A 248 73.74 18.16 45.79
CA ARG A 248 73.54 18.03 44.33
C ARG A 248 72.77 16.77 43.98
N VAL A 249 73.23 15.59 44.42
CA VAL A 249 72.54 14.30 44.17
C VAL A 249 71.11 14.31 44.71
N ARG A 250 70.86 14.93 45.89
CA ARG A 250 69.50 15.06 46.43
C ARG A 250 68.61 15.97 45.57
N ARG A 251 69.12 17.11 45.09
CA ARG A 251 68.38 18.01 44.18
C ARG A 251 68.11 17.34 42.83
N GLU A 252 69.09 16.64 42.26
CA GLU A 252 68.94 15.89 41.00
C GLU A 252 67.89 14.78 41.11
N LEU A 253 67.91 13.99 42.20
CA LEU A 253 66.91 12.96 42.45
C LEU A 253 65.51 13.55 42.64
N GLN A 254 65.38 14.64 43.41
CA GLN A 254 64.11 15.32 43.59
C GLN A 254 63.58 15.89 42.27
N HIS A 255 64.43 16.56 41.48
CA HIS A 255 64.05 17.14 40.20
C HIS A 255 63.68 16.07 39.17
N ALA A 256 64.39 14.94 39.12
CA ALA A 256 64.03 13.80 38.27
C ALA A 256 62.69 13.18 38.67
N ASN A 257 62.38 13.11 39.97
CA ASN A 257 61.10 12.61 40.47
C ASN A 257 59.94 13.58 40.15
N GLU A 258 60.16 14.89 40.30
CA GLU A 258 59.21 15.94 39.89
C GLU A 258 58.96 15.93 38.38
N GLN A 259 60.00 15.76 37.56
CA GLN A 259 59.89 15.59 36.11
C GLN A 259 59.09 14.33 35.73
N LEU A 260 59.39 13.17 36.35
CA LEU A 260 58.67 11.93 36.09
C LEU A 260 57.18 12.05 36.46
N GLN A 261 56.87 12.65 37.60
CA GLN A 261 55.48 12.88 38.02
C GLN A 261 54.75 13.81 37.04
N ALA A 262 55.40 14.88 36.57
CA ALA A 262 54.83 15.78 35.57
C ALA A 262 54.57 15.07 34.23
N VAL A 263 55.43 14.13 33.80
CA VAL A 263 55.18 13.28 32.62
C VAL A 263 53.98 12.36 32.85
N LEU A 264 53.90 11.67 34.00
CA LEU A 264 52.80 10.75 34.32
C LEU A 264 51.43 11.44 34.43
N ASP A 265 51.40 12.67 34.94
CA ASP A 265 50.19 13.50 35.04
C ASP A 265 49.80 14.15 33.70
N ALA A 266 50.75 14.30 32.75
CA ALA A 266 50.49 14.83 31.41
C ALA A 266 50.01 13.77 30.40
N VAL A 267 50.10 12.47 30.70
CA VAL A 267 49.56 11.40 29.84
C VAL A 267 48.03 11.41 29.91
N PRO A 268 47.29 11.62 28.80
CA PRO A 268 45.83 11.67 28.78
C PRO A 268 45.24 10.25 28.75
N GLY A 269 45.56 9.45 29.77
CA GLY A 269 45.17 8.04 29.84
C GLY A 269 45.61 7.35 31.12
N CYS A 270 45.07 6.14 31.32
CA CYS A 270 45.36 5.30 32.48
C CYS A 270 46.78 4.73 32.39
N VAL A 271 47.66 5.11 33.31
CA VAL A 271 49.01 4.53 33.40
C VAL A 271 49.12 3.66 34.66
N SER A 272 49.64 2.46 34.49
CA SER A 272 49.96 1.52 35.58
C SER A 272 51.27 0.83 35.31
N TRP A 273 51.98 0.41 36.36
CA TRP A 273 53.13 -0.46 36.23
C TRP A 273 53.07 -1.63 37.21
N PHE A 274 53.54 -2.78 36.76
CA PHE A 274 53.42 -4.07 37.45
C PHE A 274 54.79 -4.73 37.63
N SER A 275 54.91 -5.55 38.68
CA SER A 275 56.00 -6.51 38.82
C SER A 275 55.81 -7.72 37.92
N ALA A 276 56.86 -8.53 37.75
CA ALA A 276 56.80 -9.83 37.09
C ALA A 276 55.72 -10.78 37.66
N ASP A 277 55.39 -10.64 38.96
CA ASP A 277 54.31 -11.39 39.63
C ASP A 277 52.90 -10.81 39.39
N CYS A 278 52.73 -9.92 38.42
CA CYS A 278 51.46 -9.25 38.07
C CYS A 278 50.83 -8.47 39.23
N LYS A 279 51.65 -7.85 40.09
CA LYS A 279 51.20 -6.95 41.17
C LYS A 279 51.46 -5.49 40.83
N TYR A 280 50.52 -4.61 41.15
CA TYR A 280 50.68 -3.17 40.94
C TYR A 280 51.85 -2.63 41.76
N LEU A 281 52.82 -2.04 41.07
CA LEU A 281 53.93 -1.27 41.65
C LEU A 281 53.61 0.22 41.72
N GLY A 282 52.63 0.69 40.95
CA GLY A 282 52.11 2.05 41.00
C GLY A 282 51.23 2.39 39.80
N ILE A 283 50.59 3.56 39.88
CA ILE A 283 49.65 4.09 38.89
C ILE A 283 49.77 5.61 38.77
N ASN A 284 49.29 6.20 37.67
CA ASN A 284 49.10 7.65 37.60
C ASN A 284 47.75 8.08 38.20
N ARG A 285 47.61 9.39 38.42
CA ARG A 285 46.40 9.99 39.01
C ARG A 285 45.17 9.84 38.12
N TYR A 286 45.35 9.72 36.80
CA TYR A 286 44.26 9.50 35.85
C TYR A 286 43.59 8.13 36.06
N LEU A 287 44.38 7.05 36.22
CA LEU A 287 43.85 5.72 36.51
C LEU A 287 43.13 5.68 37.88
N ALA A 288 43.70 6.34 38.90
CA ALA A 288 43.09 6.47 40.22
C ALA A 288 41.71 7.15 40.15
N ALA A 289 41.62 8.28 39.45
CA ALA A 289 40.38 9.01 39.23
C ALA A 289 39.35 8.23 38.40
N THR A 290 39.80 7.48 37.38
CA THR A 290 38.93 6.69 36.49
C THR A 290 38.17 5.59 37.24
N PHE A 291 38.80 4.98 38.25
CA PHE A 291 38.16 3.95 39.10
C PHE A 291 37.70 4.48 40.47
N GLN A 292 37.82 5.78 40.72
CA GLN A 292 37.42 6.44 41.97
C GLN A 292 38.08 5.82 43.23
N LEU A 293 39.35 5.43 43.12
CA LEU A 293 40.14 4.77 44.17
C LEU A 293 41.41 5.56 44.49
N ASP A 294 41.83 5.58 45.75
CA ASP A 294 43.11 6.18 46.16
C ASP A 294 44.31 5.44 45.54
N PRO A 295 45.36 6.14 45.07
CA PRO A 295 46.53 5.50 44.45
C PRO A 295 47.22 4.43 45.33
N GLU A 296 47.23 4.63 46.65
CA GLU A 296 47.80 3.68 47.60
C GLU A 296 47.01 2.36 47.67
N ALA A 297 45.71 2.38 47.38
CA ALA A 297 44.85 1.19 47.40
C ALA A 297 45.23 0.15 46.35
N PHE A 298 45.94 0.56 45.28
CA PHE A 298 46.42 -0.31 44.21
C PHE A 298 47.71 -1.03 44.60
N ILE A 299 48.61 -0.40 45.38
CA ILE A 299 49.98 -0.89 45.57
C ILE A 299 50.00 -2.29 46.20
N GLY A 300 50.75 -3.19 45.56
CA GLY A 300 50.89 -4.60 45.99
C GLY A 300 49.67 -5.49 45.74
N LYS A 301 48.54 -4.94 45.25
CA LYS A 301 47.38 -5.74 44.83
C LYS A 301 47.70 -6.55 43.58
N GLU A 302 47.04 -7.69 43.45
CA GLU A 302 47.09 -8.49 42.23
C GLU A 302 46.18 -7.89 41.15
N LEU A 303 46.56 -8.11 39.89
CA LEU A 303 45.88 -7.63 38.69
C LEU A 303 44.34 -7.81 38.66
N GLY A 304 43.80 -8.83 39.33
CA GLY A 304 42.35 -9.11 39.39
C GLY A 304 41.54 -8.22 40.35
N PHE A 305 42.20 -7.37 41.15
CA PHE A 305 41.58 -6.61 42.26
C PHE A 305 40.34 -5.78 41.91
N MET A 306 40.18 -5.33 40.66
CA MET A 306 39.07 -4.45 40.26
C MET A 306 37.92 -5.14 39.50
N GLU A 307 38.01 -6.45 39.23
CA GLU A 307 37.02 -7.32 38.53
C GLU A 307 36.47 -6.86 37.15
N SER A 308 36.80 -5.65 36.69
CA SER A 308 36.08 -4.89 35.65
C SER A 308 36.66 -5.01 34.23
N SER A 309 37.78 -5.70 34.04
CA SER A 309 38.48 -5.75 32.74
C SER A 309 39.16 -7.09 32.44
N PRO A 310 38.40 -8.15 32.07
CA PRO A 310 38.98 -9.48 31.77
C PRO A 310 40.02 -9.45 30.64
N GLY A 311 39.78 -8.65 29.59
CA GLY A 311 40.71 -8.51 28.46
C GLY A 311 42.04 -7.83 28.83
N PHE A 312 42.00 -6.80 29.68
CA PHE A 312 43.20 -6.15 30.20
C PHE A 312 44.00 -7.13 31.08
N ALA A 313 43.32 -7.85 31.97
CA ALA A 313 43.95 -8.83 32.84
C ALA A 313 44.58 -10.01 32.08
N ALA A 314 43.96 -10.45 30.97
CA ALA A 314 44.55 -11.44 30.08
C ALA A 314 45.81 -10.90 29.38
N PHE A 315 45.72 -9.72 28.76
CA PHE A 315 46.83 -9.08 28.06
C PHE A 315 48.04 -8.82 28.96
N VAL A 316 47.85 -8.29 30.18
CA VAL A 316 48.96 -8.02 31.12
C VAL A 316 49.68 -9.32 31.48
N ARG A 317 48.96 -10.42 31.76
CA ARG A 317 49.57 -11.74 32.07
C ARG A 317 50.35 -12.29 30.89
N GLU A 318 49.76 -12.28 29.70
CA GLU A 318 50.38 -12.79 28.48
C GLU A 318 51.62 -11.97 28.09
N PHE A 319 51.51 -10.63 28.13
CA PHE A 319 52.63 -9.74 27.84
C PHE A 319 53.78 -9.94 28.82
N ILE A 320 53.52 -9.97 30.13
CA ILE A 320 54.56 -10.20 31.16
C ILE A 320 55.24 -11.56 30.97
N ALA A 321 54.49 -12.62 30.67
CA ALA A 321 55.03 -13.96 30.41
C ALA A 321 55.79 -14.10 29.07
N SER A 322 55.50 -13.24 28.08
CA SER A 322 56.13 -13.29 26.75
C SER A 322 57.60 -12.82 26.75
N SER A 323 58.34 -13.14 25.68
CA SER A 323 59.67 -12.57 25.42
C SER A 323 59.64 -11.16 24.78
N VAL A 324 58.46 -10.57 24.59
CA VAL A 324 58.29 -9.29 23.87
C VAL A 324 58.56 -8.11 24.81
N GLU A 325 59.38 -7.15 24.37
CA GLU A 325 59.75 -5.96 25.16
C GLU A 325 58.71 -4.84 25.11
N SER A 326 57.96 -4.72 24.02
CA SER A 326 56.86 -3.75 23.87
C SER A 326 55.73 -4.28 23.00
N SER A 327 54.47 -3.97 23.34
CA SER A 327 53.30 -4.39 22.58
C SER A 327 52.22 -3.30 22.55
N THR A 328 51.30 -3.38 21.59
CA THR A 328 50.14 -2.50 21.52
C THR A 328 48.92 -3.29 21.07
N VAL A 329 47.79 -3.14 21.77
CA VAL A 329 46.56 -3.89 21.54
C VAL A 329 45.33 -3.04 21.83
N GLU A 330 44.24 -3.27 21.13
CA GLU A 330 42.94 -2.70 21.47
C GLU A 330 42.16 -3.67 22.37
N VAL A 331 41.61 -3.16 23.47
CA VAL A 331 40.85 -3.95 24.45
C VAL A 331 39.55 -3.24 24.81
N ALA A 332 38.45 -3.99 24.79
CA ALA A 332 37.19 -3.55 25.39
C ALA A 332 37.20 -3.81 26.91
N ALA A 333 36.80 -2.81 27.68
CA ALA A 333 36.68 -2.85 29.13
C ALA A 333 35.31 -2.35 29.58
N GLN A 334 34.88 -2.73 30.79
CA GLN A 334 33.69 -2.18 31.43
C GLN A 334 34.15 -1.22 32.53
N VAL A 335 33.78 0.05 32.44
CA VAL A 335 34.07 1.06 33.47
C VAL A 335 32.75 1.68 33.88
N ASP A 336 32.42 1.62 35.17
CA ASP A 336 31.12 2.02 35.74
C ASP A 336 29.90 1.42 35.02
N GLY A 337 30.04 0.19 34.51
CA GLY A 337 28.99 -0.53 33.77
C GLY A 337 28.77 -0.05 32.32
N GLN A 338 29.62 0.85 31.82
CA GLN A 338 29.62 1.25 30.41
C GLN A 338 30.77 0.59 29.62
N PRO A 339 30.51 0.09 28.40
CA PRO A 339 31.56 -0.45 27.54
C PRO A 339 32.44 0.69 27.01
N ARG A 340 33.75 0.60 27.25
CA ARG A 340 34.78 1.50 26.72
C ARG A 340 35.80 0.73 25.90
N SER A 341 36.35 1.36 24.87
CA SER A 341 37.44 0.84 24.06
C SER A 341 38.74 1.55 24.42
N TYR A 342 39.77 0.79 24.79
CA TYR A 342 41.09 1.33 25.10
C TYR A 342 42.15 0.83 24.12
N LEU A 343 43.03 1.71 23.68
CA LEU A 343 44.30 1.35 23.05
C LEU A 343 45.34 1.23 24.17
N LEU A 344 45.80 0.00 24.43
CA LEU A 344 46.80 -0.32 25.43
C LEU A 344 48.18 -0.39 24.77
N ALA A 345 49.13 0.42 25.22
CA ALA A 345 50.55 0.26 24.93
C ALA A 345 51.28 -0.27 26.18
N ALA A 346 52.16 -1.26 26.00
CA ALA A 346 52.91 -1.89 27.07
C ALA A 346 54.41 -1.90 26.79
N GLN A 347 55.24 -1.70 27.81
CA GLN A 347 56.70 -1.73 27.70
C GLN A 347 57.36 -2.31 28.97
N LYS A 348 58.29 -3.25 28.80
CA LYS A 348 59.07 -3.83 29.89
C LYS A 348 60.27 -2.94 30.27
N TYR A 349 60.63 -2.95 31.54
CA TYR A 349 61.80 -2.26 32.07
C TYR A 349 62.44 -3.06 33.21
N ALA A 350 63.52 -2.53 33.79
CA ALA A 350 64.27 -3.19 34.87
C ALA A 350 64.63 -4.66 34.56
N GLN A 351 65.23 -4.92 33.38
CA GLN A 351 65.63 -6.27 32.94
C GLN A 351 64.45 -7.26 32.93
N ASN A 352 63.29 -6.82 32.45
CA ASN A 352 62.02 -7.57 32.39
C ASN A 352 61.42 -7.95 33.75
N GLN A 353 61.87 -7.34 34.86
CA GLN A 353 61.28 -7.56 36.19
C GLN A 353 60.03 -6.69 36.45
N ALA A 354 59.79 -5.68 35.61
CA ALA A 354 58.60 -4.84 35.66
C ALA A 354 58.13 -4.40 34.26
N ALA A 355 56.87 -3.97 34.15
CA ALA A 355 56.29 -3.46 32.90
C ALA A 355 55.35 -2.27 33.17
N VAL A 356 55.41 -1.25 32.31
CA VAL A 356 54.49 -0.10 32.27
C VAL A 356 53.43 -0.38 31.21
N PHE A 357 52.19 0.01 31.51
CA PHE A 357 51.03 -0.05 30.61
C PHE A 357 50.35 1.31 30.58
N VAL A 358 50.03 1.79 29.37
CA VAL A 358 49.33 3.05 29.09
C VAL A 358 48.06 2.71 28.31
N GLY A 359 46.89 3.04 28.86
CA GLY A 359 45.59 2.89 28.21
C GLY A 359 45.00 4.24 27.81
N LEU A 360 44.90 4.49 26.50
CA LEU A 360 44.21 5.64 25.92
C LEU A 360 42.77 5.27 25.59
N ASP A 361 41.80 6.05 26.06
CA ASP A 361 40.38 5.84 25.72
C ASP A 361 40.15 6.26 24.26
N ILE A 362 39.69 5.33 23.42
CA ILE A 362 39.39 5.54 21.99
C ILE A 362 37.89 5.36 21.70
N THR A 363 37.04 5.36 22.72
CA THR A 363 35.60 5.09 22.60
C THR A 363 34.89 6.07 21.68
N GLU A 364 35.06 7.38 21.87
CA GLU A 364 34.44 8.40 21.01
C GLU A 364 34.89 8.26 19.55
N ARG A 365 36.19 8.01 19.33
CA ARG A 365 36.73 7.81 17.98
C ARG A 365 36.07 6.63 17.28
N LYS A 366 35.94 5.48 17.95
CA LYS A 366 35.26 4.30 17.40
C LYS A 366 33.78 4.57 17.14
N GLN A 367 33.10 5.32 18.01
CA GLN A 367 31.71 5.72 17.80
C GLN A 367 31.55 6.65 16.58
N PHE A 368 32.47 7.60 16.34
CA PHE A 368 32.46 8.43 15.14
C PHE A 368 32.76 7.65 13.86
N GLU A 369 33.76 6.76 13.88
CA GLU A 369 34.10 5.90 12.73
C GLU A 369 32.92 4.98 12.37
N GLU A 370 32.25 4.38 13.35
CA GLU A 370 31.09 3.52 13.13
C GLU A 370 29.84 4.30 12.71
N ALA A 371 29.54 5.45 13.34
CA ALA A 371 28.41 6.29 12.93
C ALA A 371 28.58 6.84 11.50
N LEU A 372 29.82 7.13 11.08
CA LEU A 372 30.13 7.50 9.70
C LEU A 372 29.90 6.31 8.75
N ARG A 373 30.34 5.10 9.12
CA ARG A 373 30.12 3.87 8.34
C ARG A 373 28.62 3.59 8.18
N GLU A 374 27.86 3.59 9.27
CA GLU A 374 26.40 3.44 9.24
C GLU A 374 25.71 4.51 8.38
N SER A 375 26.16 5.76 8.46
CA SER A 375 25.62 6.85 7.66
C SER A 375 25.87 6.64 6.16
N GLN A 376 27.08 6.21 5.78
CA GLN A 376 27.45 5.88 4.40
C GLN A 376 26.67 4.67 3.87
N GLU A 377 26.56 3.59 4.66
CA GLU A 377 25.80 2.40 4.29
C GLU A 377 24.30 2.71 4.14
N ARG A 378 23.72 3.48 5.08
CA ARG A 378 22.34 3.94 5.03
C ARG A 378 22.06 4.83 3.82
N TYR A 379 22.99 5.71 3.46
CA TYR A 379 22.90 6.53 2.25
C TYR A 379 22.96 5.67 0.99
N ALA A 380 23.94 4.75 0.89
CA ALA A 380 24.08 3.84 -0.25
C ALA A 380 22.83 2.96 -0.45
N LEU A 381 22.27 2.40 0.63
CA LEU A 381 21.04 1.61 0.60
C LEU A 381 19.82 2.45 0.22
N ALA A 382 19.70 3.69 0.71
CA ALA A 382 18.62 4.60 0.32
C ALA A 382 18.69 4.96 -1.17
N MET A 383 19.89 5.21 -1.71
CA MET A 383 20.09 5.49 -3.14
C MET A 383 19.81 4.26 -4.02
N GLN A 384 20.25 3.07 -3.60
CA GLN A 384 19.91 1.81 -4.31
C GLN A 384 18.40 1.52 -4.27
N GLY A 385 17.75 1.73 -3.12
CA GLY A 385 16.31 1.53 -2.93
C GLY A 385 15.45 2.52 -3.72
N ALA A 386 15.92 3.77 -3.90
CA ALA A 386 15.30 4.75 -4.81
C ALA A 386 15.43 4.35 -6.29
N ASN A 387 16.36 3.45 -6.63
CA ASN A 387 16.68 3.01 -7.99
C ASN A 387 17.14 4.16 -8.94
N ASP A 388 17.59 5.27 -8.37
CA ASP A 388 17.95 6.51 -9.08
C ASP A 388 19.38 6.48 -9.65
N GLY A 389 19.58 7.13 -10.81
CA GLY A 389 20.89 7.47 -11.34
C GLY A 389 21.40 8.79 -10.75
N LEU A 390 22.59 8.81 -10.18
CA LEU A 390 23.16 10.05 -9.61
C LEU A 390 23.97 10.79 -10.66
N TRP A 391 23.96 12.12 -10.57
CA TRP A 391 24.77 13.00 -11.38
C TRP A 391 25.31 14.14 -10.51
N ASP A 392 26.51 14.60 -10.81
CA ASP A 392 27.21 15.64 -10.04
C ASP A 392 28.10 16.47 -10.97
N TRP A 393 27.84 17.77 -11.04
CA TRP A 393 28.48 18.70 -11.96
C TRP A 393 29.29 19.73 -11.19
N ASP A 394 30.61 19.74 -11.38
CA ASP A 394 31.45 20.85 -10.97
C ASP A 394 31.34 21.98 -12.01
N LEU A 395 30.76 23.10 -11.60
CA LEU A 395 30.49 24.24 -12.49
C LEU A 395 31.76 25.06 -12.79
N ARG A 396 32.85 24.84 -12.05
CA ARG A 396 34.15 25.51 -12.26
C ARG A 396 35.04 24.73 -13.21
N THR A 397 35.11 23.41 -13.10
CA THR A 397 35.90 22.55 -14.01
C THR A 397 35.11 22.10 -15.25
N GLN A 398 33.77 22.19 -15.21
CA GLN A 398 32.86 21.65 -16.22
C GLN A 398 32.94 20.11 -16.36
N GLU A 399 33.40 19.43 -15.31
CA GLU A 399 33.38 17.97 -15.21
C GLU A 399 32.05 17.50 -14.60
N MET A 400 31.53 16.38 -15.10
CA MET A 400 30.25 15.84 -14.66
C MET A 400 30.36 14.34 -14.36
N TYR A 401 30.30 13.96 -13.09
CA TYR A 401 30.20 12.56 -12.68
C TYR A 401 28.79 12.04 -12.94
N PHE A 402 28.69 10.86 -13.55
CA PHE A 402 27.46 10.07 -13.64
C PHE A 402 27.67 8.73 -12.93
N SER A 403 26.70 8.29 -12.14
CA SER A 403 26.77 6.95 -11.53
C SER A 403 26.54 5.84 -12.56
N PRO A 404 27.02 4.61 -12.32
CA PRO A 404 26.75 3.48 -13.21
C PRO A 404 25.25 3.23 -13.43
N ARG A 405 24.39 3.62 -12.47
CA ARG A 405 22.94 3.51 -12.59
C ARG A 405 22.36 4.53 -13.58
N TRP A 406 22.88 5.76 -13.60
CA TRP A 406 22.51 6.79 -14.59
C TRP A 406 22.80 6.30 -16.01
N LYS A 407 24.00 5.74 -16.22
CA LYS A 407 24.42 5.18 -17.53
C LYS A 407 23.52 4.01 -17.94
N SER A 408 23.20 3.10 -17.01
CA SER A 408 22.38 1.92 -17.30
C SER A 408 20.90 2.20 -17.54
N MET A 409 20.33 3.29 -17.00
CA MET A 409 18.97 3.76 -17.37
C MET A 409 18.87 4.11 -18.86
N LEU A 410 19.93 4.67 -19.43
CA LEU A 410 20.03 4.99 -20.86
C LEU A 410 20.56 3.81 -21.69
N GLY A 411 20.76 2.65 -21.05
CA GLY A 411 21.18 1.39 -21.65
C GLY A 411 22.70 1.22 -21.80
N TYR A 412 23.50 2.16 -21.31
CA TYR A 412 24.96 2.15 -21.43
C TYR A 412 25.64 1.45 -20.24
N GLN A 413 26.79 0.84 -20.49
CA GLN A 413 27.69 0.29 -19.49
C GLN A 413 28.72 1.33 -19.02
N GLU A 414 29.40 1.03 -17.92
CA GLU A 414 30.46 1.90 -17.41
C GLU A 414 31.62 1.99 -18.40
N GLY A 415 32.08 3.21 -18.68
CA GLY A 415 33.10 3.48 -19.69
C GLY A 415 32.63 3.59 -21.15
N GLU A 416 31.35 3.27 -21.48
CA GLU A 416 30.83 3.49 -22.85
C GLU A 416 30.53 4.97 -23.15
N ILE A 417 30.28 5.77 -22.10
CA ILE A 417 29.96 7.20 -22.19
C ILE A 417 30.76 7.98 -21.15
N GLY A 418 31.19 9.18 -21.55
CA GLY A 418 32.06 10.06 -20.78
C GLY A 418 31.38 10.75 -19.59
N ASN A 419 32.15 11.61 -18.93
CA ASN A 419 31.79 12.31 -17.70
C ASN A 419 31.81 13.83 -17.93
N HIS A 420 31.05 14.28 -18.93
CA HIS A 420 30.96 15.69 -19.37
C HIS A 420 29.49 16.09 -19.61
N PRO A 421 29.12 17.37 -19.42
CA PRO A 421 27.73 17.83 -19.62
C PRO A 421 27.15 17.55 -21.01
N GLU A 422 27.98 17.57 -22.05
CA GLU A 422 27.59 17.22 -23.43
C GLU A 422 26.97 15.81 -23.54
N GLU A 423 27.38 14.86 -22.71
CA GLU A 423 26.83 13.50 -22.71
C GLU A 423 25.38 13.47 -22.19
N TRP A 424 24.99 14.42 -21.33
CA TRP A 424 23.58 14.62 -20.99
C TRP A 424 22.87 15.34 -22.13
N PHE A 425 23.29 16.56 -22.48
CA PHE A 425 22.55 17.44 -23.39
C PHE A 425 22.37 16.83 -24.80
N SER A 426 23.37 16.13 -25.34
CA SER A 426 23.27 15.47 -26.66
C SER A 426 22.30 14.27 -26.71
N ARG A 427 21.78 13.83 -25.56
CA ARG A 427 20.74 12.79 -25.44
C ARG A 427 19.37 13.36 -25.12
N VAL A 428 19.24 14.63 -24.72
CA VAL A 428 17.93 15.25 -24.51
C VAL A 428 17.18 15.37 -25.85
N HIS A 429 15.86 15.26 -25.84
CA HIS A 429 15.04 15.44 -27.03
C HIS A 429 15.29 16.83 -27.64
N PRO A 430 15.50 16.98 -28.97
CA PRO A 430 15.91 18.25 -29.59
C PRO A 430 15.04 19.46 -29.18
N ASP A 431 13.72 19.29 -29.21
CA ASP A 431 12.73 20.32 -28.82
C ASP A 431 12.80 20.76 -27.34
N GLU A 432 13.54 20.05 -26.48
CA GLU A 432 13.59 20.26 -25.03
C GLU A 432 14.94 20.77 -24.52
N VAL A 433 16.00 20.78 -25.36
CA VAL A 433 17.37 21.13 -24.96
C VAL A 433 17.44 22.56 -24.44
N GLU A 434 17.01 23.55 -25.24
CA GLU A 434 17.05 24.98 -24.87
C GLU A 434 16.24 25.27 -23.59
N TRP A 435 15.12 24.57 -23.41
CA TRP A 435 14.28 24.70 -22.22
C TRP A 435 14.97 24.14 -20.98
N LEU A 436 15.57 22.95 -21.07
CA LEU A 436 16.30 22.33 -19.97
C LEU A 436 17.47 23.20 -19.53
N GLU A 437 18.28 23.70 -20.47
CA GLU A 437 19.39 24.62 -20.19
C GLU A 437 18.91 25.89 -19.47
N ALA A 438 17.80 26.48 -19.92
CA ALA A 438 17.22 27.66 -19.29
C ALA A 438 16.76 27.40 -17.84
N GLN A 439 16.22 26.22 -17.53
CA GLN A 439 15.82 25.86 -16.17
C GLN A 439 17.02 25.56 -15.26
N ILE A 440 18.07 24.88 -15.76
CA ILE A 440 19.32 24.68 -15.00
C ILE A 440 19.94 26.06 -14.69
N ALA A 441 20.06 26.93 -15.69
CA ALA A 441 20.57 28.28 -15.52
C ALA A 441 19.73 29.10 -14.52
N ALA A 442 18.41 28.96 -14.53
CA ALA A 442 17.53 29.60 -13.56
C ALA A 442 17.77 29.11 -12.12
N HIS A 443 18.00 27.81 -11.90
CA HIS A 443 18.31 27.26 -10.58
C HIS A 443 19.71 27.67 -10.09
N ILE A 444 20.72 27.62 -10.95
CA ILE A 444 22.08 28.13 -10.66
C ILE A 444 22.04 29.62 -10.27
N GLN A 445 21.19 30.41 -10.93
CA GLN A 445 20.92 31.83 -10.63
C GLN A 445 19.89 32.05 -9.51
N GLU A 446 19.54 31.01 -8.75
CA GLU A 446 18.68 31.06 -7.55
C GLU A 446 17.24 31.54 -7.78
N ARG A 447 16.76 31.45 -9.02
CA ARG A 447 15.38 31.83 -9.38
C ARG A 447 14.36 30.74 -9.04
N THR A 448 14.83 29.55 -8.66
CA THR A 448 14.01 28.41 -8.24
C THR A 448 14.61 27.75 -7.00
N LEU A 449 13.76 27.39 -6.02
CA LEU A 449 14.19 26.77 -4.76
C LEU A 449 14.76 25.35 -4.94
N HIS A 450 14.28 24.63 -5.96
CA HIS A 450 14.73 23.28 -6.30
C HIS A 450 14.78 23.16 -7.82
N PHE A 451 15.71 22.35 -8.33
CA PHE A 451 15.65 21.87 -9.70
C PHE A 451 14.87 20.56 -9.72
N GLU A 452 13.71 20.54 -10.39
CA GLU A 452 12.89 19.34 -10.60
C GLU A 452 12.22 19.43 -11.97
N ILE A 453 12.56 18.50 -12.88
CA ILE A 453 12.15 18.53 -14.28
C ILE A 453 11.90 17.12 -14.81
N GLU A 454 10.77 16.95 -15.51
CA GLU A 454 10.53 15.81 -16.41
C GLU A 454 10.96 16.19 -17.84
N HIS A 455 11.86 15.43 -18.44
CA HIS A 455 12.29 15.61 -19.84
C HIS A 455 12.58 14.26 -20.51
N ARG A 456 12.67 14.24 -21.84
CA ARG A 456 12.92 13.03 -22.63
C ARG A 456 14.41 12.89 -22.95
N MET A 457 14.97 11.72 -22.69
CA MET A 457 16.34 11.35 -23.05
C MET A 457 16.38 10.13 -23.97
N ARG A 458 17.24 10.17 -24.98
CA ARG A 458 17.44 9.13 -25.98
C ARG A 458 18.24 7.97 -25.38
N HIS A 459 17.60 6.82 -25.31
CA HIS A 459 18.19 5.53 -24.94
C HIS A 459 18.98 4.94 -26.12
N ARG A 460 19.88 3.99 -25.84
CA ARG A 460 20.83 3.43 -26.84
C ARG A 460 20.18 2.82 -28.10
N ASP A 461 18.93 2.37 -28.00
CA ASP A 461 18.16 1.75 -29.09
C ASP A 461 17.45 2.79 -29.99
N GLY A 462 17.61 4.09 -29.70
CA GLY A 462 16.97 5.19 -30.42
C GLY A 462 15.58 5.57 -29.89
N SER A 463 15.03 4.83 -28.92
CA SER A 463 13.81 5.24 -28.21
C SER A 463 14.07 6.42 -27.26
N TYR A 464 13.01 7.14 -26.89
CA TYR A 464 13.07 8.14 -25.83
C TYR A 464 12.49 7.58 -24.52
N ARG A 465 13.19 7.85 -23.42
CA ARG A 465 12.80 7.56 -22.04
C ARG A 465 12.44 8.86 -21.34
N TRP A 466 11.42 8.84 -20.50
CA TRP A 466 11.07 9.98 -19.65
C TRP A 466 11.89 9.94 -18.38
N MET A 467 12.64 11.01 -18.12
CA MET A 467 13.53 11.16 -16.98
C MET A 467 13.03 12.28 -16.08
N LEU A 468 12.82 11.98 -14.79
CA LEU A 468 12.65 12.97 -13.75
C LEU A 468 14.04 13.30 -13.16
N SER A 469 14.58 14.47 -13.50
CA SER A 469 15.83 14.96 -12.92
C SER A 469 15.55 15.92 -11.78
N ARG A 470 16.18 15.68 -10.63
CA ARG A 470 16.10 16.50 -9.42
C ARG A 470 17.49 16.89 -8.95
N GLY A 471 17.70 18.12 -8.50
CA GLY A 471 19.03 18.57 -8.08
C GLY A 471 19.05 19.82 -7.23
N LEU A 472 20.22 20.07 -6.63
CA LEU A 472 20.52 21.23 -5.79
C LEU A 472 21.88 21.82 -6.18
N ALA A 473 21.94 23.14 -6.30
CA ALA A 473 23.19 23.89 -6.43
C ALA A 473 23.84 24.14 -5.06
N VAL A 474 25.15 23.96 -4.96
CA VAL A 474 25.98 24.26 -3.80
C VAL A 474 26.80 25.53 -4.09
N ARG A 475 26.76 26.48 -3.14
CA ARG A 475 27.36 27.82 -3.27
C ARG A 475 28.57 28.00 -2.37
N ASP A 476 29.47 28.88 -2.80
CA ASP A 476 30.61 29.31 -1.99
C ASP A 476 30.24 30.51 -1.09
N GLN A 477 31.22 31.03 -0.35
CA GLN A 477 31.04 32.12 0.61
C GLN A 477 30.63 33.46 -0.03
N ASN A 478 30.72 33.59 -1.36
CA ASN A 478 30.28 34.76 -2.13
C ASN A 478 28.94 34.53 -2.84
N ASP A 479 28.20 33.47 -2.46
CA ASP A 479 26.90 33.08 -3.03
C ASP A 479 26.96 32.56 -4.48
N ILE A 480 28.17 32.30 -4.98
CA ILE A 480 28.40 31.78 -6.33
C ILE A 480 28.25 30.25 -6.30
N ALA A 481 27.30 29.73 -7.07
CA ALA A 481 27.15 28.29 -7.28
C ALA A 481 28.40 27.72 -7.97
N TYR A 482 29.03 26.72 -7.35
CA TYR A 482 30.24 26.07 -7.88
C TYR A 482 30.05 24.59 -8.19
N ARG A 483 28.97 23.98 -7.70
CA ARG A 483 28.63 22.57 -7.94
C ARG A 483 27.12 22.41 -7.99
N MET A 484 26.62 21.47 -8.79
CA MET A 484 25.21 21.10 -8.80
C MET A 484 25.11 19.57 -8.83
N ALA A 485 24.46 18.98 -7.84
CA ALA A 485 24.36 17.53 -7.70
C ALA A 485 22.92 17.09 -7.53
N GLY A 486 22.62 15.87 -7.94
CA GLY A 486 21.25 15.41 -7.97
C GLY A 486 21.06 13.95 -8.40
N SER A 487 19.80 13.62 -8.66
CA SER A 487 19.38 12.30 -9.10
C SER A 487 18.52 12.38 -10.37
N GLN A 488 18.40 11.25 -11.04
CA GLN A 488 17.56 11.05 -12.21
C GLN A 488 16.80 9.73 -12.05
N THR A 489 15.49 9.77 -12.20
CA THR A 489 14.60 8.60 -12.12
C THR A 489 14.00 8.34 -13.51
N ASP A 490 14.08 7.11 -14.02
CA ASP A 490 13.30 6.70 -15.21
C ASP A 490 11.82 6.58 -14.81
N ILE A 491 10.99 7.46 -15.37
CA ILE A 491 9.54 7.50 -15.17
C ILE A 491 8.76 7.07 -16.42
N THR A 492 9.42 6.41 -17.38
CA THR A 492 8.82 5.99 -18.66
C THR A 492 7.59 5.10 -18.46
N GLU A 493 7.67 4.11 -17.58
CA GLU A 493 6.53 3.21 -17.29
C GLU A 493 5.34 3.98 -16.69
N ARG A 494 5.61 4.93 -15.80
CA ARG A 494 4.57 5.82 -15.23
C ARG A 494 3.92 6.67 -16.33
N LYS A 495 4.70 7.29 -17.22
CA LYS A 495 4.16 8.09 -18.34
C LYS A 495 3.37 7.25 -19.33
N GLN A 496 3.81 6.02 -19.62
CA GLN A 496 3.07 5.07 -20.44
C GLN A 496 1.75 4.66 -19.78
N ALA A 497 1.75 4.40 -18.47
CA ALA A 497 0.53 4.11 -17.72
C ALA A 497 -0.43 5.31 -17.66
N GLU A 498 0.06 6.53 -17.42
CA GLU A 498 -0.74 7.77 -17.49
C GLU A 498 -1.38 7.94 -18.88
N GLN A 499 -0.62 7.71 -19.96
CA GLN A 499 -1.12 7.79 -21.33
C GLN A 499 -2.13 6.67 -21.67
N GLN A 500 -1.91 5.45 -21.20
CA GLN A 500 -2.85 4.33 -21.35
C GLN A 500 -4.15 4.57 -20.56
N LEU A 501 -4.07 5.13 -19.35
CA LEU A 501 -5.25 5.51 -18.56
C LEU A 501 -6.07 6.60 -19.27
N LEU A 502 -5.41 7.61 -19.86
CA LEU A 502 -6.09 8.62 -20.69
C LEU A 502 -6.74 8.02 -21.94
N HIS A 503 -6.08 7.06 -22.59
CA HIS A 503 -6.66 6.35 -23.74
C HIS A 503 -7.86 5.48 -23.32
N HIS A 504 -7.77 4.70 -22.25
CA HIS A 504 -8.87 3.87 -21.73
C HIS A 504 -10.03 4.71 -21.18
N ALA A 505 -9.78 5.93 -20.69
CA ALA A 505 -10.83 6.85 -20.28
C ALA A 505 -11.73 7.31 -21.45
N LEU A 506 -11.25 7.23 -22.70
CA LEU A 506 -11.94 7.71 -23.90
C LEU A 506 -12.25 6.62 -24.95
N HIS A 507 -11.66 5.42 -24.85
CA HIS A 507 -11.83 4.32 -25.81
C HIS A 507 -12.25 3.01 -25.14
N ASP A 508 -12.96 2.16 -25.89
CA ASP A 508 -13.33 0.80 -25.50
C ASP A 508 -12.09 -0.12 -25.59
N SER A 509 -11.78 -0.82 -24.51
CA SER A 509 -10.53 -1.61 -24.39
C SER A 509 -10.50 -2.86 -25.27
N LEU A 510 -11.66 -3.38 -25.70
CA LEU A 510 -11.74 -4.55 -26.58
C LEU A 510 -11.63 -4.16 -28.05
N THR A 511 -12.41 -3.16 -28.49
CA THR A 511 -12.54 -2.81 -29.91
C THR A 511 -11.63 -1.66 -30.35
N GLY A 512 -11.10 -0.85 -29.42
CA GLY A 512 -10.30 0.35 -29.71
C GLY A 512 -11.12 1.57 -30.14
N LEU A 513 -12.42 1.40 -30.41
CA LEU A 513 -13.36 2.47 -30.78
C LEU A 513 -13.51 3.49 -29.65
N ALA A 514 -14.14 4.63 -29.94
CA ALA A 514 -14.54 5.55 -28.88
C ALA A 514 -15.45 4.85 -27.84
N ASN A 515 -15.31 5.19 -26.57
CA ASN A 515 -16.25 4.74 -25.54
C ASN A 515 -17.40 5.75 -25.39
N ARG A 516 -18.33 5.46 -24.48
CA ARG A 516 -19.47 6.33 -24.17
C ARG A 516 -19.08 7.76 -23.77
N ALA A 517 -17.96 7.98 -23.09
CA ALA A 517 -17.54 9.32 -22.67
C ALA A 517 -17.12 10.17 -23.88
N LEU A 518 -16.24 9.64 -24.73
CA LEU A 518 -15.80 10.32 -25.95
C LEU A 518 -16.95 10.51 -26.95
N PHE A 519 -17.85 9.54 -27.08
CA PHE A 519 -19.03 9.67 -27.95
C PHE A 519 -19.96 10.81 -27.50
N MET A 520 -20.22 10.91 -26.20
CA MET A 520 -21.10 11.95 -25.65
C MET A 520 -20.49 13.36 -25.78
N ASP A 521 -19.17 13.50 -25.62
CA ASP A 521 -18.44 14.75 -25.90
C ASP A 521 -18.55 15.15 -27.38
N ARG A 522 -18.31 14.23 -28.32
CA ARG A 522 -18.46 14.48 -29.76
C ARG A 522 -19.89 14.85 -30.14
N LEU A 523 -20.88 14.17 -29.56
CA LEU A 523 -22.29 14.46 -29.78
C LEU A 523 -22.70 15.83 -29.21
N GLN A 524 -22.17 16.23 -28.05
CA GLN A 524 -22.34 17.58 -27.50
C GLN A 524 -21.76 18.65 -28.44
N GLN A 525 -20.55 18.43 -28.96
CA GLN A 525 -19.91 19.33 -29.93
C GLN A 525 -20.72 19.45 -31.23
N ALA A 526 -21.30 18.35 -31.73
CA ALA A 526 -22.17 18.36 -32.90
C ALA A 526 -23.50 19.13 -32.65
N ILE A 527 -24.12 18.97 -31.48
CA ILE A 527 -25.30 19.74 -31.06
C ILE A 527 -24.96 21.24 -31.01
N GLU A 528 -23.87 21.63 -30.36
CA GLU A 528 -23.43 23.02 -30.31
C GLU A 528 -23.08 23.60 -31.69
N ARG A 529 -22.57 22.78 -32.60
CA ARG A 529 -22.28 23.17 -33.98
C ARG A 529 -23.56 23.45 -34.76
N SER A 530 -24.59 22.59 -34.64
CA SER A 530 -25.89 22.82 -35.30
C SER A 530 -26.60 24.08 -34.80
N LYS A 531 -26.47 24.41 -33.51
CA LYS A 531 -26.97 25.67 -32.93
C LYS A 531 -26.27 26.92 -33.49
N ARG A 532 -25.02 26.80 -33.94
CA ARG A 532 -24.22 27.90 -34.53
C ARG A 532 -24.36 28.01 -36.05
N LEU A 533 -24.69 26.91 -36.74
CA LEU A 533 -24.76 26.79 -38.20
C LEU A 533 -26.11 26.19 -38.61
N PRO A 534 -27.10 26.99 -39.06
CA PRO A 534 -28.45 26.51 -39.37
C PRO A 534 -28.52 25.41 -40.44
N ASP A 535 -27.59 25.42 -41.40
CA ASP A 535 -27.49 24.41 -42.45
C ASP A 535 -26.72 23.14 -42.02
N TYR A 536 -26.13 23.14 -40.81
CA TYR A 536 -25.36 22.00 -40.31
C TYR A 536 -26.28 20.98 -39.63
N LYS A 537 -26.39 19.81 -40.26
CA LYS A 537 -27.15 18.67 -39.76
C LYS A 537 -26.22 17.49 -39.49
N PHE A 538 -26.63 16.66 -38.54
CA PHE A 538 -26.02 15.38 -38.21
C PHE A 538 -27.10 14.35 -37.83
N ALA A 539 -26.71 13.08 -37.77
CA ALA A 539 -27.55 11.98 -37.27
C ALA A 539 -26.78 11.13 -36.26
N VAL A 540 -27.51 10.46 -35.36
CA VAL A 540 -26.99 9.35 -34.57
C VAL A 540 -27.69 8.06 -34.99
N LEU A 541 -26.90 7.04 -35.27
CA LEU A 541 -27.34 5.67 -35.46
C LEU A 541 -26.99 4.87 -34.19
N PHE A 542 -27.96 4.16 -33.64
CA PHE A 542 -27.79 3.19 -32.55
C PHE A 542 -27.95 1.79 -33.13
N LEU A 543 -27.00 0.90 -32.89
CA LEU A 543 -26.93 -0.44 -33.46
C LEU A 543 -26.83 -1.46 -32.34
N ASP A 544 -27.58 -2.54 -32.47
CA ASP A 544 -27.57 -3.69 -31.57
C ASP A 544 -27.54 -4.97 -32.39
N LEU A 545 -26.71 -5.94 -31.96
CA LEU A 545 -26.45 -7.16 -32.70
C LEU A 545 -27.53 -8.22 -32.44
N ASP A 546 -28.30 -8.54 -33.48
CA ASP A 546 -29.39 -9.49 -33.38
C ASP A 546 -28.88 -10.86 -32.91
N ARG A 547 -29.43 -11.34 -31.78
CA ARG A 547 -29.13 -12.65 -31.17
C ARG A 547 -27.68 -12.83 -30.70
N PHE A 548 -26.89 -11.77 -30.51
CA PHE A 548 -25.51 -11.89 -30.02
C PHE A 548 -25.39 -12.66 -28.69
N LYS A 549 -26.35 -12.48 -27.75
CA LYS A 549 -26.40 -13.29 -26.54
C LYS A 549 -26.44 -14.80 -26.83
N ILE A 550 -27.24 -15.26 -27.80
CA ILE A 550 -27.34 -16.68 -28.16
C ILE A 550 -26.01 -17.18 -28.75
N LEU A 551 -25.31 -16.35 -29.54
CA LEU A 551 -23.97 -16.67 -30.03
C LEU A 551 -22.95 -16.80 -28.88
N ASN A 552 -22.96 -15.88 -27.92
CA ASN A 552 -22.13 -15.97 -26.72
C ASN A 552 -22.42 -17.22 -25.88
N ASP A 553 -23.70 -17.51 -25.64
CA ASP A 553 -24.13 -18.66 -24.85
C ASP A 553 -23.82 -20.01 -25.55
N SER A 554 -23.67 -20.00 -26.89
CA SER A 554 -23.39 -21.21 -27.70
C SER A 554 -21.91 -21.42 -28.04
N LEU A 555 -21.15 -20.36 -28.30
CA LEU A 555 -19.76 -20.39 -28.78
C LEU A 555 -18.74 -19.88 -27.75
N GLY A 556 -19.21 -19.30 -26.64
CA GLY A 556 -18.38 -18.75 -25.57
C GLY A 556 -17.91 -17.32 -25.82
N HIS A 557 -17.62 -16.60 -24.72
CA HIS A 557 -17.29 -15.18 -24.75
C HIS A 557 -16.03 -14.83 -25.57
N ILE A 558 -15.05 -15.72 -25.69
CA ILE A 558 -13.83 -15.47 -26.48
C ILE A 558 -14.17 -15.32 -27.98
N VAL A 559 -15.07 -16.15 -28.50
CA VAL A 559 -15.56 -16.06 -29.89
C VAL A 559 -16.43 -14.82 -30.07
N GLY A 560 -17.24 -14.48 -29.06
CA GLY A 560 -17.99 -13.22 -29.00
C GLY A 560 -17.12 -11.97 -29.07
N ASP A 561 -16.02 -11.95 -28.33
CA ASP A 561 -15.06 -10.84 -28.33
C ASP A 561 -14.37 -10.70 -29.70
N GLN A 562 -13.98 -11.81 -30.34
CA GLN A 562 -13.47 -11.80 -31.71
C GLN A 562 -14.52 -11.31 -32.72
N LEU A 563 -15.79 -11.70 -32.55
CA LEU A 563 -16.91 -11.22 -33.38
C LEU A 563 -17.09 -9.70 -33.23
N LEU A 564 -17.07 -9.18 -32.00
CA LEU A 564 -17.17 -7.73 -31.72
C LEU A 564 -16.02 -6.93 -32.34
N ILE A 565 -14.78 -7.43 -32.27
CA ILE A 565 -13.61 -6.83 -32.95
C ILE A 565 -13.79 -6.87 -34.47
N GLY A 566 -14.28 -7.99 -35.02
CA GLY A 566 -14.58 -8.12 -36.44
C GLY A 566 -15.64 -7.13 -36.93
N ILE A 567 -16.70 -6.95 -36.15
CA ILE A 567 -17.80 -6.01 -36.42
C ILE A 567 -17.29 -4.57 -36.35
N ALA A 568 -16.56 -4.19 -35.31
CA ALA A 568 -15.95 -2.87 -35.16
C ALA A 568 -15.20 -2.45 -36.44
N ARG A 569 -14.31 -3.31 -36.94
CA ARG A 569 -13.53 -3.07 -38.16
C ARG A 569 -14.40 -2.94 -39.43
N ARG A 570 -15.48 -3.71 -39.55
CA ARG A 570 -16.41 -3.59 -40.69
C ARG A 570 -17.22 -2.30 -40.63
N LEU A 571 -17.64 -1.89 -39.44
CA LEU A 571 -18.35 -0.63 -39.24
C LEU A 571 -17.43 0.57 -39.52
N GLU A 572 -16.18 0.57 -39.02
CA GLU A 572 -15.16 1.57 -39.37
C GLU A 572 -14.94 1.67 -40.87
N ALA A 573 -14.82 0.55 -41.58
CA ALA A 573 -14.65 0.53 -43.04
C ALA A 573 -15.86 1.09 -43.82
N CYS A 574 -17.04 1.20 -43.19
CA CYS A 574 -18.20 1.87 -43.78
C CYS A 574 -18.17 3.40 -43.60
N LEU A 575 -17.31 3.95 -42.73
CA LEU A 575 -17.39 5.34 -42.28
C LEU A 575 -16.36 6.26 -42.93
N ARG A 576 -16.62 7.56 -42.88
CA ARG A 576 -15.70 8.62 -43.30
C ARG A 576 -14.84 9.04 -42.10
N SER A 577 -13.69 9.66 -42.35
CA SER A 577 -12.81 10.18 -41.30
C SER A 577 -13.39 11.34 -40.46
N VAL A 578 -14.59 11.82 -40.80
CA VAL A 578 -15.34 12.84 -40.04
C VAL A 578 -16.47 12.23 -39.19
N ASP A 579 -16.81 10.96 -39.43
CA ASP A 579 -17.85 10.27 -38.68
C ASP A 579 -17.21 9.64 -37.43
N THR A 580 -17.92 9.65 -36.30
CA THR A 580 -17.43 9.03 -35.07
C THR A 580 -18.18 7.73 -34.81
N ILE A 581 -17.46 6.63 -34.59
CA ILE A 581 -18.02 5.36 -34.12
C ILE A 581 -17.55 5.06 -32.70
N ALA A 582 -18.48 4.55 -31.89
CA ALA A 582 -18.26 4.16 -30.52
C ALA A 582 -18.92 2.81 -30.19
N ARG A 583 -18.42 2.16 -29.15
CA ARG A 583 -19.09 1.05 -28.48
C ARG A 583 -19.51 1.50 -27.09
N LEU A 584 -20.80 1.37 -26.77
CA LEU A 584 -21.34 1.87 -25.49
C LEU A 584 -21.29 0.81 -24.38
N GLY A 585 -21.35 -0.47 -24.75
CA GLY A 585 -21.24 -1.63 -23.88
C GLY A 585 -21.81 -2.87 -24.57
N GLY A 586 -21.42 -4.07 -24.14
CA GLY A 586 -21.97 -5.32 -24.68
C GLY A 586 -21.87 -5.41 -26.21
N ASP A 587 -23.03 -5.55 -26.85
CA ASP A 587 -23.30 -5.61 -28.29
C ASP A 587 -23.80 -4.27 -28.89
N GLU A 588 -23.79 -3.19 -28.12
CA GLU A 588 -24.29 -1.87 -28.54
C GLU A 588 -23.18 -1.00 -29.17
N PHE A 589 -23.36 -0.65 -30.45
CA PHE A 589 -22.53 0.30 -31.18
C PHE A 589 -23.31 1.56 -31.52
N THR A 590 -22.62 2.71 -31.56
CA THR A 590 -23.23 3.98 -31.95
C THR A 590 -22.36 4.73 -32.93
N ILE A 591 -23.01 5.42 -33.88
CA ILE A 591 -22.35 6.18 -34.93
C ILE A 591 -22.93 7.59 -34.94
N LEU A 592 -22.07 8.59 -34.89
CA LEU A 592 -22.38 10.00 -35.13
C LEU A 592 -21.94 10.34 -36.55
N LEU A 593 -22.92 10.62 -37.40
CA LEU A 593 -22.75 10.96 -38.82
C LEU A 593 -22.83 12.48 -38.98
N GLU A 594 -21.68 13.12 -39.17
CA GLU A 594 -21.55 14.59 -39.22
C GLU A 594 -21.71 15.15 -40.66
N GLY A 595 -22.39 16.29 -40.79
CA GLY A 595 -22.50 17.02 -42.07
C GLY A 595 -23.40 16.36 -43.12
N ILE A 596 -24.57 15.85 -42.70
CA ILE A 596 -25.58 15.26 -43.61
C ILE A 596 -26.45 16.33 -44.28
N ARG A 597 -27.13 15.96 -45.37
CA ARG A 597 -28.12 16.81 -46.06
C ARG A 597 -29.54 16.58 -45.54
N GLY A 598 -29.85 15.34 -45.15
CA GLY A 598 -31.16 14.89 -44.65
C GLY A 598 -31.14 13.39 -44.31
N ALA A 599 -32.34 12.82 -44.11
CA ALA A 599 -32.54 11.41 -43.74
C ALA A 599 -31.81 10.41 -44.66
N ASP A 600 -31.91 10.62 -45.98
CA ASP A 600 -31.39 9.72 -47.01
C ASP A 600 -29.89 9.37 -46.84
N ASP A 601 -29.08 10.30 -46.31
CA ASP A 601 -27.65 10.08 -46.05
C ASP A 601 -27.42 9.07 -44.89
N ALA A 602 -28.31 9.07 -43.90
CA ALA A 602 -28.28 8.15 -42.76
C ALA A 602 -28.88 6.77 -43.12
N ASP A 603 -29.98 6.74 -43.88
CA ASP A 603 -30.57 5.50 -44.39
C ASP A 603 -29.59 4.77 -45.33
N SER A 604 -28.92 5.51 -46.23
CA SER A 604 -27.86 4.98 -47.10
C SER A 604 -26.67 4.39 -46.32
N LEU A 605 -26.32 4.98 -45.17
CA LEU A 605 -25.29 4.43 -44.29
C LEU A 605 -25.79 3.13 -43.63
N ALA A 606 -27.03 3.11 -43.14
CA ALA A 606 -27.61 1.95 -42.50
C ALA A 606 -27.73 0.75 -43.46
N GLU A 607 -28.18 0.95 -44.70
CA GLU A 607 -28.21 -0.10 -45.73
C GLU A 607 -26.82 -0.66 -46.03
N ARG A 608 -25.81 0.21 -46.16
CA ARG A 608 -24.42 -0.21 -46.37
C ARG A 608 -23.86 -1.01 -45.19
N ILE A 609 -24.24 -0.66 -43.95
CA ILE A 609 -23.89 -1.45 -42.75
C ILE A 609 -24.57 -2.82 -42.79
N HIS A 610 -25.87 -2.90 -43.11
CA HIS A 610 -26.57 -4.18 -43.26
C HIS A 610 -25.89 -5.08 -44.31
N GLN A 611 -25.54 -4.53 -45.47
CA GLN A 611 -24.79 -5.25 -46.52
C GLN A 611 -23.41 -5.72 -46.04
N ALA A 612 -22.68 -4.89 -45.29
CA ALA A 612 -21.37 -5.25 -44.74
C ALA A 612 -21.45 -6.35 -43.66
N LEU A 613 -22.56 -6.45 -42.92
CA LEU A 613 -22.77 -7.49 -41.90
C LEU A 613 -23.25 -8.83 -42.48
N GLN A 614 -23.87 -8.86 -43.67
CA GLN A 614 -24.33 -10.10 -44.33
C GLN A 614 -23.23 -11.12 -44.63
N ALA A 615 -21.98 -10.67 -44.85
CA ALA A 615 -20.87 -11.58 -45.10
C ALA A 615 -20.48 -12.38 -43.83
N PRO A 616 -20.16 -13.69 -43.91
CA PRO A 616 -19.79 -14.48 -42.74
C PRO A 616 -18.51 -13.93 -42.06
N PHE A 617 -18.44 -14.05 -40.74
CA PHE A 617 -17.24 -13.83 -39.96
C PHE A 617 -16.55 -15.19 -39.75
N ASN A 618 -15.32 -15.33 -40.22
CA ASN A 618 -14.53 -16.55 -40.00
C ASN A 618 -13.82 -16.43 -38.64
N LEU A 619 -14.34 -17.14 -37.64
CA LEU A 619 -13.86 -17.13 -36.26
C LEU A 619 -13.41 -18.55 -35.90
N GLU A 620 -12.13 -18.71 -35.60
CA GLU A 620 -11.50 -20.01 -35.28
C GLU A 620 -11.77 -21.15 -36.30
N GLY A 621 -12.05 -20.78 -37.56
CA GLY A 621 -12.36 -21.72 -38.65
C GLY A 621 -13.85 -22.04 -38.85
N GLN A 622 -14.74 -21.38 -38.10
CA GLN A 622 -16.19 -21.45 -38.27
C GLN A 622 -16.75 -20.19 -38.91
N GLU A 623 -17.74 -20.32 -39.79
CA GLU A 623 -18.44 -19.18 -40.38
C GLU A 623 -19.64 -18.78 -39.50
N VAL A 624 -19.55 -17.60 -38.89
CA VAL A 624 -20.60 -17.02 -38.05
C VAL A 624 -21.33 -15.92 -38.83
N PHE A 625 -22.65 -15.99 -38.87
CA PHE A 625 -23.52 -14.97 -39.47
C PHE A 625 -24.19 -14.15 -38.37
N THR A 626 -24.30 -12.84 -38.59
CA THR A 626 -24.99 -11.92 -37.66
C THR A 626 -25.66 -10.80 -38.46
N SER A 627 -26.62 -10.13 -37.84
CA SER A 627 -27.30 -8.93 -38.35
C SER A 627 -27.37 -7.90 -37.24
N ALA A 628 -27.66 -6.65 -37.58
CA ALA A 628 -27.93 -5.61 -36.60
C ALA A 628 -29.34 -5.05 -36.79
N SER A 629 -29.97 -4.67 -35.68
CA SER A 629 -31.12 -3.77 -35.67
C SER A 629 -30.60 -2.34 -35.44
N ILE A 630 -31.03 -1.39 -36.28
CA ILE A 630 -30.50 -0.02 -36.29
C ILE A 630 -31.61 1.01 -36.04
N GLY A 631 -31.33 2.01 -35.20
CA GLY A 631 -32.22 3.12 -34.93
C GLY A 631 -31.57 4.46 -35.25
N ILE A 632 -32.27 5.34 -35.94
CA ILE A 632 -31.70 6.59 -36.48
C ILE A 632 -32.43 7.79 -35.87
N ALA A 633 -31.69 8.72 -35.24
CA ALA A 633 -32.22 10.00 -34.78
C ALA A 633 -31.52 11.17 -35.51
N LEU A 634 -32.33 12.08 -36.07
CA LEU A 634 -31.85 13.24 -36.81
C LEU A 634 -31.80 14.49 -35.93
N SER A 635 -30.77 15.31 -36.08
CA SER A 635 -30.63 16.62 -35.42
C SER A 635 -31.82 17.58 -35.65
N GLU A 636 -32.56 17.43 -36.75
CA GLU A 636 -33.70 18.29 -37.13
C GLU A 636 -34.86 18.29 -36.11
N THR A 637 -34.97 17.28 -35.24
CA THR A 637 -36.02 17.23 -34.21
C THR A 637 -35.71 18.09 -32.97
N GLY A 638 -34.61 18.86 -32.97
CA GLY A 638 -34.41 20.01 -32.07
C GLY A 638 -33.91 19.65 -30.66
N TYR A 639 -32.76 18.99 -30.56
CA TYR A 639 -32.21 18.54 -29.28
C TYR A 639 -31.30 19.55 -28.58
N ASP A 640 -31.50 19.68 -27.27
CA ASP A 640 -30.58 20.42 -26.38
C ASP A 640 -29.56 19.52 -25.65
N CYS A 641 -29.85 18.22 -25.51
CA CYS A 641 -29.07 17.28 -24.71
C CYS A 641 -28.66 16.03 -25.52
N PRO A 642 -27.37 15.63 -25.51
CA PRO A 642 -26.89 14.40 -26.15
C PRO A 642 -27.65 13.13 -25.74
N ALA A 643 -28.04 13.04 -24.45
CA ALA A 643 -28.70 11.86 -23.91
C ALA A 643 -30.11 11.65 -24.47
N ASP A 644 -30.85 12.73 -24.78
CA ASP A 644 -32.19 12.64 -25.37
C ASP A 644 -32.11 12.15 -26.82
N LEU A 645 -31.12 12.62 -27.57
CA LEU A 645 -30.88 12.23 -28.96
C LEU A 645 -30.46 10.75 -29.03
N LEU A 646 -29.55 10.33 -28.14
CA LEU A 646 -29.13 8.93 -27.99
C LEU A 646 -30.30 8.00 -27.61
N ARG A 647 -31.12 8.38 -26.61
CA ARG A 647 -32.32 7.63 -26.19
C ARG A 647 -33.34 7.50 -27.33
N ASN A 648 -33.46 8.51 -28.18
CA ASN A 648 -34.38 8.48 -29.30
C ASN A 648 -33.87 7.59 -30.44
N ALA A 649 -32.56 7.53 -30.67
CA ALA A 649 -31.97 6.54 -31.58
C ALA A 649 -32.18 5.10 -31.06
N ASP A 650 -31.94 4.84 -29.77
CA ASP A 650 -32.24 3.57 -29.10
C ASP A 650 -33.74 3.17 -29.21
N THR A 651 -34.65 4.11 -28.94
CA THR A 651 -36.11 3.92 -29.13
C THR A 651 -36.45 3.48 -30.56
N ALA A 652 -35.72 4.00 -31.55
CA ALA A 652 -35.90 3.59 -32.94
C ALA A 652 -35.29 2.23 -33.26
N MET A 653 -34.15 1.88 -32.65
CA MET A 653 -33.52 0.55 -32.78
C MET A 653 -34.45 -0.53 -32.21
N TYR A 654 -35.09 -0.27 -31.07
CA TYR A 654 -36.09 -1.18 -30.52
C TYR A 654 -37.30 -1.38 -31.46
N ARG A 655 -37.73 -0.33 -32.18
CA ARG A 655 -38.77 -0.46 -33.23
C ARG A 655 -38.27 -1.29 -34.43
N ALA A 656 -37.01 -1.17 -34.81
CA ALA A 656 -36.42 -2.04 -35.84
C ALA A 656 -36.41 -3.52 -35.42
N LYS A 657 -36.12 -3.81 -34.13
CA LYS A 657 -36.24 -5.16 -33.57
C LYS A 657 -37.67 -5.71 -33.66
N THR A 658 -38.68 -4.98 -33.16
CA THR A 658 -40.07 -5.45 -33.11
C THR A 658 -40.72 -5.58 -34.49
N LEU A 659 -40.30 -4.80 -35.48
CA LEU A 659 -40.76 -4.94 -36.87
C LEU A 659 -40.17 -6.16 -37.60
N GLY A 660 -39.26 -6.93 -36.98
CA GLY A 660 -38.72 -8.17 -37.51
C GLY A 660 -37.19 -8.21 -37.66
N ARG A 661 -36.44 -7.38 -36.92
CA ARG A 661 -34.95 -7.34 -36.88
C ARG A 661 -34.28 -7.09 -38.24
N SER A 662 -32.94 -7.11 -38.28
CA SER A 662 -32.09 -6.96 -39.48
C SER A 662 -32.49 -5.78 -40.39
N ARG A 663 -32.84 -4.63 -39.79
CA ARG A 663 -33.34 -3.45 -40.49
C ARG A 663 -32.99 -2.17 -39.73
N HIS A 664 -33.21 -1.03 -40.36
CA HIS A 664 -33.18 0.26 -39.70
C HIS A 664 -34.59 0.84 -39.51
N ALA A 665 -34.74 1.74 -38.55
CA ALA A 665 -35.92 2.58 -38.39
C ALA A 665 -35.51 3.99 -37.98
N LEU A 666 -36.19 5.00 -38.55
CA LEU A 666 -35.96 6.40 -38.24
C LEU A 666 -36.91 6.86 -37.12
N PHE A 667 -36.39 7.68 -36.21
CA PHE A 667 -37.12 8.18 -35.04
C PHE A 667 -38.16 9.25 -35.42
N ASP A 668 -39.41 9.00 -35.04
CA ASP A 668 -40.48 9.98 -34.97
C ASP A 668 -40.91 10.15 -33.50
N THR A 669 -41.16 11.39 -33.08
CA THR A 669 -41.89 11.75 -31.85
C THR A 669 -43.08 10.85 -31.49
N ALA A 670 -43.83 10.32 -32.47
CA ALA A 670 -44.92 9.36 -32.21
C ALA A 670 -44.43 8.03 -31.60
N MET A 671 -43.20 7.61 -31.92
CA MET A 671 -42.59 6.37 -31.43
C MET A 671 -42.25 6.43 -29.95
N HIS A 672 -41.71 7.56 -29.47
CA HIS A 672 -41.40 7.72 -28.04
C HIS A 672 -42.66 7.65 -27.17
N LYS A 673 -43.75 8.31 -27.63
CA LYS A 673 -45.07 8.19 -26.98
C LYS A 673 -45.57 6.74 -26.95
N ARG A 674 -45.38 5.99 -28.03
CA ARG A 674 -45.78 4.57 -28.12
C ARG A 674 -44.93 3.66 -27.22
N ALA A 675 -43.62 3.87 -27.16
CA ALA A 675 -42.71 3.11 -26.28
C ALA A 675 -43.05 3.35 -24.79
N MET A 676 -43.28 4.61 -24.40
CA MET A 676 -43.74 4.94 -23.05
C MET A 676 -45.13 4.36 -22.75
N ALA A 677 -46.06 4.39 -23.72
CA ALA A 677 -47.39 3.81 -23.55
C ALA A 677 -47.36 2.28 -23.37
N LEU A 678 -46.42 1.57 -24.02
CA LEU A 678 -46.17 0.14 -23.87
C LEU A 678 -45.54 -0.22 -22.52
N LEU A 679 -44.52 0.51 -22.06
CA LEU A 679 -43.93 0.32 -20.72
C LEU A 679 -44.96 0.55 -19.60
N GLN A 680 -45.82 1.55 -19.77
CA GLN A 680 -46.94 1.79 -18.87
C GLN A 680 -47.95 0.63 -18.94
N LEU A 681 -48.29 0.16 -20.14
CA LEU A 681 -49.19 -1.00 -20.33
C LEU A 681 -48.63 -2.29 -19.72
N GLU A 682 -47.31 -2.53 -19.77
CA GLU A 682 -46.66 -3.65 -19.09
C GLU A 682 -46.81 -3.53 -17.57
N THR A 683 -46.55 -2.33 -17.04
CA THR A 683 -46.63 -2.06 -15.61
C THR A 683 -48.06 -2.27 -15.10
N ASP A 684 -49.06 -1.78 -15.84
CA ASP A 684 -50.47 -1.97 -15.55
C ASP A 684 -50.87 -3.46 -15.67
N LEU A 685 -50.42 -4.17 -16.72
CA LEU A 685 -50.70 -5.60 -16.92
C LEU A 685 -50.10 -6.45 -15.78
N ARG A 686 -48.83 -6.22 -15.42
CA ARG A 686 -48.15 -6.88 -14.30
C ARG A 686 -48.89 -6.64 -12.99
N ARG A 687 -49.39 -5.42 -12.74
CA ARG A 687 -50.15 -5.07 -11.54
C ARG A 687 -51.42 -5.93 -11.38
N VAL A 688 -52.17 -6.16 -12.46
CA VAL A 688 -53.41 -6.97 -12.43
C VAL A 688 -53.11 -8.47 -12.37
N VAL A 689 -52.04 -8.92 -13.04
CA VAL A 689 -51.70 -10.35 -13.13
C VAL A 689 -50.94 -10.89 -11.90
N THR A 690 -50.11 -10.07 -11.24
CA THR A 690 -49.23 -10.53 -10.14
C THR A 690 -49.31 -9.71 -8.84
N GLY A 691 -50.22 -8.72 -8.74
CA GLY A 691 -50.34 -7.85 -7.56
C GLY A 691 -50.99 -8.50 -6.34
N SER A 692 -50.77 -7.94 -5.14
CA SER A 692 -51.26 -8.51 -3.86
C SER A 692 -52.80 -8.57 -3.73
N ASP A 693 -53.54 -7.70 -4.42
CA ASP A 693 -55.02 -7.66 -4.41
C ASP A 693 -55.63 -8.52 -5.54
N LEU A 694 -55.01 -9.69 -5.77
CA LEU A 694 -55.09 -10.52 -6.96
C LEU A 694 -56.54 -10.89 -7.37
N LEU A 695 -57.33 -11.45 -6.45
CA LEU A 695 -58.66 -12.01 -6.78
C LEU A 695 -59.71 -10.94 -7.16
N THR A 696 -59.67 -9.79 -6.48
CA THR A 696 -60.70 -8.74 -6.64
C THR A 696 -60.42 -7.90 -7.89
N ARG A 697 -59.15 -7.49 -8.12
CA ARG A 697 -58.82 -6.70 -9.33
C ARG A 697 -58.97 -7.50 -10.61
N GLN A 698 -58.62 -8.79 -10.60
CA GLN A 698 -58.78 -9.64 -11.80
C GLN A 698 -60.25 -9.80 -12.21
N THR A 699 -61.18 -9.88 -11.27
CA THR A 699 -62.62 -10.00 -11.58
C THR A 699 -63.27 -8.67 -11.95
N GLU A 700 -62.69 -7.53 -11.57
CA GLU A 700 -63.12 -6.20 -12.00
C GLU A 700 -62.62 -5.84 -13.42
N GLU A 701 -61.31 -6.03 -13.67
CA GLU A 701 -60.62 -5.61 -14.90
C GLU A 701 -60.62 -6.67 -16.02
N PHE A 702 -60.44 -7.97 -15.74
CA PHE A 702 -60.48 -9.01 -16.78
C PHE A 702 -61.85 -9.68 -16.84
N ARG A 703 -62.33 -9.93 -18.07
CA ARG A 703 -63.58 -10.65 -18.32
C ARG A 703 -63.42 -11.59 -19.50
N LEU A 704 -64.05 -12.75 -19.44
CA LEU A 704 -64.18 -13.62 -20.59
C LEU A 704 -65.45 -13.26 -21.37
N TYR A 705 -65.28 -13.06 -22.66
CA TYR A 705 -66.36 -13.02 -23.64
C TYR A 705 -66.33 -14.33 -24.41
N TYR A 706 -67.46 -14.73 -24.96
CA TYR A 706 -67.67 -16.05 -25.53
C TYR A 706 -68.24 -15.89 -26.93
N GLN A 707 -67.53 -16.39 -27.95
CA GLN A 707 -68.02 -16.33 -29.33
C GLN A 707 -68.70 -17.66 -29.71
N PRO A 708 -69.96 -17.65 -30.17
CA PRO A 708 -70.68 -18.87 -30.55
C PRO A 708 -70.02 -19.68 -31.66
N ILE A 709 -69.89 -20.99 -31.43
CA ILE A 709 -69.54 -22.02 -32.42
C ILE A 709 -70.81 -22.77 -32.80
N VAL A 710 -71.17 -22.74 -34.08
CA VAL A 710 -72.46 -23.23 -34.59
C VAL A 710 -72.24 -24.42 -35.53
N ALA A 711 -73.04 -25.47 -35.39
CA ALA A 711 -73.05 -26.60 -36.32
C ALA A 711 -73.72 -26.20 -37.65
N LEU A 712 -72.97 -26.18 -38.75
CA LEU A 712 -73.43 -25.67 -40.05
C LEU A 712 -74.55 -26.52 -40.67
N ALA A 713 -74.63 -27.80 -40.28
CA ALA A 713 -75.67 -28.71 -40.74
C ALA A 713 -77.05 -28.42 -40.12
N THR A 714 -77.10 -27.98 -38.85
CA THR A 714 -78.33 -27.87 -38.05
C THR A 714 -78.67 -26.44 -37.61
N GLY A 715 -77.71 -25.51 -37.65
CA GLY A 715 -77.85 -24.17 -37.13
C GLY A 715 -77.96 -24.12 -35.61
N LYS A 716 -77.50 -25.15 -34.89
CA LYS A 716 -77.51 -25.19 -33.42
C LYS A 716 -76.17 -24.78 -32.82
N LEU A 717 -76.24 -24.11 -31.67
CA LEU A 717 -75.08 -23.78 -30.83
C LEU A 717 -74.48 -25.06 -30.25
N VAL A 718 -73.19 -25.29 -30.47
CA VAL A 718 -72.47 -26.51 -30.00
C VAL A 718 -71.24 -26.20 -29.14
N GLY A 719 -70.74 -24.97 -29.20
CA GLY A 719 -69.68 -24.51 -28.32
C GLY A 719 -69.54 -23.00 -28.28
N CYS A 720 -68.56 -22.52 -27.53
CA CYS A 720 -68.13 -21.13 -27.53
C CYS A 720 -66.61 -21.05 -27.42
N GLU A 721 -65.98 -20.11 -28.12
CA GLU A 721 -64.59 -19.76 -27.88
C GLU A 721 -64.47 -18.70 -26.78
N ALA A 722 -63.66 -18.96 -25.76
CA ALA A 722 -63.43 -18.07 -24.63
C ALA A 722 -62.32 -17.05 -24.95
N LEU A 723 -62.74 -15.81 -25.14
CA LEU A 723 -61.93 -14.68 -25.57
C LEU A 723 -61.80 -13.65 -24.43
N ILE A 724 -60.59 -13.48 -23.90
CA ILE A 724 -60.33 -12.50 -22.84
C ILE A 724 -60.56 -11.05 -23.31
N ARG A 725 -61.02 -10.19 -22.41
CA ARG A 725 -61.16 -8.74 -22.55
C ARG A 725 -60.59 -8.05 -21.32
N TRP A 726 -59.81 -6.98 -21.51
CA TRP A 726 -59.26 -6.19 -20.41
C TRP A 726 -59.94 -4.81 -20.38
N PHE A 727 -60.69 -4.55 -19.32
CA PHE A 727 -61.33 -3.28 -19.01
C PHE A 727 -60.43 -2.48 -18.07
N HIS A 728 -59.47 -1.75 -18.63
CA HIS A 728 -58.55 -0.93 -17.84
C HIS A 728 -59.26 0.30 -17.26
N PRO A 729 -59.11 0.62 -15.96
CA PRO A 729 -59.87 1.69 -15.29
C PRO A 729 -59.77 3.07 -15.96
N GLU A 730 -58.61 3.40 -16.52
CA GLU A 730 -58.35 4.70 -17.15
C GLU A 730 -58.43 4.68 -18.69
N ARG A 731 -58.22 3.52 -19.32
CA ARG A 731 -58.10 3.41 -20.80
C ARG A 731 -59.34 2.78 -21.44
N GLY A 732 -60.27 2.24 -20.66
CA GLY A 732 -61.42 1.49 -21.16
C GLY A 732 -61.03 0.10 -21.66
N LEU A 733 -61.73 -0.38 -22.69
CA LEU A 733 -61.50 -1.72 -23.25
C LEU A 733 -60.21 -1.77 -24.07
N ILE A 734 -59.23 -2.54 -23.60
CA ILE A 734 -57.98 -2.85 -24.32
C ILE A 734 -58.18 -4.19 -25.05
N ALA A 735 -57.86 -4.21 -26.34
CA ALA A 735 -58.05 -5.38 -27.20
C ALA A 735 -56.94 -6.43 -26.97
N PRO A 736 -57.22 -7.74 -27.07
CA PRO A 736 -56.21 -8.81 -26.91
C PRO A 736 -54.97 -8.62 -27.78
N ALA A 737 -55.12 -8.17 -29.02
CA ALA A 737 -54.01 -7.90 -29.94
C ALA A 737 -53.02 -6.82 -29.44
N GLU A 738 -53.41 -5.99 -28.46
CA GLU A 738 -52.53 -4.97 -27.86
C GLU A 738 -51.75 -5.51 -26.65
N PHE A 739 -52.33 -6.39 -25.83
CA PHE A 739 -51.73 -6.83 -24.57
C PHE A 739 -51.28 -8.30 -24.52
N ILE A 740 -51.79 -9.19 -25.37
CA ILE A 740 -51.36 -10.60 -25.41
C ILE A 740 -49.90 -10.74 -25.86
N PRO A 741 -49.43 -10.08 -26.94
CA PRO A 741 -48.01 -10.15 -27.32
C PRO A 741 -47.08 -9.63 -26.21
N LEU A 742 -47.51 -8.59 -25.49
CA LEU A 742 -46.80 -8.04 -24.34
C LEU A 742 -46.79 -9.02 -23.16
N ALA A 743 -47.91 -9.70 -22.89
CA ALA A 743 -48.00 -10.75 -21.88
C ALA A 743 -47.08 -11.93 -22.22
N GLU A 744 -46.98 -12.29 -23.50
CA GLU A 744 -46.10 -13.33 -23.98
C GLU A 744 -44.64 -12.93 -23.77
N ASP A 745 -44.18 -11.81 -24.35
CA ASP A 745 -42.80 -11.33 -24.24
C ASP A 745 -42.31 -11.27 -22.78
N THR A 746 -43.13 -10.74 -21.88
CA THR A 746 -42.83 -10.57 -20.45
C THR A 746 -43.04 -11.82 -19.60
N GLY A 747 -43.62 -12.89 -20.16
CA GLY A 747 -43.97 -14.13 -19.45
C GLY A 747 -45.24 -14.06 -18.60
N LEU A 748 -45.92 -12.91 -18.52
CA LEU A 748 -47.19 -12.73 -17.82
C LEU A 748 -48.35 -13.54 -18.43
N ILE A 749 -48.22 -14.01 -19.68
CA ILE A 749 -49.21 -14.87 -20.35
C ILE A 749 -49.48 -16.17 -19.58
N VAL A 750 -48.50 -16.66 -18.83
CA VAL A 750 -48.61 -17.90 -18.06
C VAL A 750 -49.62 -17.77 -16.91
N PRO A 751 -49.42 -16.88 -15.91
CA PRO A 751 -50.41 -16.66 -14.85
C PRO A 751 -51.74 -16.11 -15.38
N LEU A 752 -51.72 -15.30 -16.45
CA LEU A 752 -52.95 -14.83 -17.11
C LEU A 752 -53.75 -15.99 -17.72
N GLY A 753 -53.08 -16.89 -18.46
CA GLY A 753 -53.70 -18.03 -19.10
C GLY A 753 -54.21 -19.08 -18.11
N GLN A 754 -53.54 -19.24 -16.96
CA GLN A 754 -54.08 -20.02 -15.84
C GLN A 754 -55.42 -19.43 -15.35
N TRP A 755 -55.52 -18.11 -15.19
CA TRP A 755 -56.78 -17.44 -14.84
C TRP A 755 -57.86 -17.63 -15.90
N ILE A 756 -57.52 -17.49 -17.20
CA ILE A 756 -58.45 -17.71 -18.32
C ILE A 756 -59.02 -19.14 -18.26
N LEU A 757 -58.16 -20.15 -18.16
CA LEU A 757 -58.57 -21.55 -18.04
C LEU A 757 -59.48 -21.77 -16.83
N THR A 758 -59.15 -21.19 -15.67
CA THR A 758 -59.98 -21.29 -14.45
C THR A 758 -61.38 -20.71 -14.63
N GLN A 759 -61.49 -19.50 -15.21
CA GLN A 759 -62.78 -18.86 -15.45
C GLN A 759 -63.59 -19.61 -16.53
N ALA A 760 -62.94 -20.07 -17.61
CA ALA A 760 -63.59 -20.83 -18.68
C ALA A 760 -64.18 -22.16 -18.17
N CYS A 761 -63.41 -22.94 -17.42
CA CYS A 761 -63.87 -24.19 -16.82
C CYS A 761 -64.99 -23.98 -15.78
N SER A 762 -64.88 -22.95 -14.94
CA SER A 762 -65.94 -22.58 -13.99
C SER A 762 -67.24 -22.18 -14.70
N GLN A 763 -67.17 -21.38 -15.75
CA GLN A 763 -68.34 -20.96 -16.53
C GLN A 763 -68.99 -22.12 -17.29
N LEU A 764 -68.17 -23.02 -17.86
CA LEU A 764 -68.64 -24.26 -18.48
C LEU A 764 -69.39 -25.14 -17.47
N ARG A 765 -68.84 -25.33 -16.27
CA ARG A 765 -69.49 -26.08 -15.18
C ARG A 765 -70.84 -25.47 -14.80
N GLN A 766 -70.91 -24.14 -14.69
CA GLN A 766 -72.15 -23.42 -14.39
C GLN A 766 -73.20 -23.64 -15.50
N TRP A 767 -72.83 -23.54 -16.78
CA TRP A 767 -73.76 -23.79 -17.88
C TRP A 767 -74.24 -25.25 -17.93
N GLN A 768 -73.36 -26.23 -17.68
CA GLN A 768 -73.76 -27.64 -17.57
C GLN A 768 -74.80 -27.89 -16.46
N GLN A 769 -74.66 -27.21 -15.32
CA GLN A 769 -75.62 -27.29 -14.22
C GLN A 769 -76.95 -26.58 -14.55
N GLN A 770 -76.88 -25.40 -15.19
CA GLN A 770 -78.05 -24.57 -15.49
C GLN A 770 -78.88 -25.10 -16.68
N PHE A 771 -78.24 -25.75 -17.66
CA PHE A 771 -78.84 -26.16 -18.93
C PHE A 771 -78.77 -27.68 -19.17
N ALA A 772 -78.91 -28.49 -18.11
CA ALA A 772 -78.75 -29.95 -18.14
C ALA A 772 -79.67 -30.73 -19.12
N MET A 773 -80.66 -30.07 -19.74
CA MET A 773 -81.55 -30.64 -20.76
C MET A 773 -81.10 -30.38 -22.21
N ILE A 774 -80.10 -29.52 -22.42
CA ILE A 774 -79.51 -29.18 -23.72
C ILE A 774 -78.29 -30.10 -23.96
N PRO A 775 -77.97 -30.50 -25.20
CA PRO A 775 -76.70 -31.17 -25.51
C PRO A 775 -75.52 -30.41 -24.88
N PRO A 776 -74.54 -31.09 -24.29
CA PRO A 776 -73.53 -30.43 -23.48
C PRO A 776 -72.68 -29.50 -24.37
N LEU A 777 -72.62 -28.22 -23.99
CA LEU A 777 -71.90 -27.16 -24.70
C LEU A 777 -70.38 -27.31 -24.55
N SER A 778 -69.60 -27.13 -25.63
CA SER A 778 -68.14 -27.10 -25.55
C SER A 778 -67.58 -25.69 -25.30
N VAL A 779 -66.44 -25.57 -24.63
CA VAL A 779 -65.73 -24.28 -24.47
C VAL A 779 -64.28 -24.45 -24.93
N SER A 780 -63.92 -23.69 -25.95
CA SER A 780 -62.57 -23.55 -26.48
C SER A 780 -61.79 -22.49 -25.69
N VAL A 781 -60.50 -22.76 -25.43
CA VAL A 781 -59.56 -21.82 -24.81
C VAL A 781 -58.24 -21.85 -25.57
N ASN A 782 -57.79 -20.66 -26.00
CA ASN A 782 -56.50 -20.46 -26.65
C ASN A 782 -55.32 -20.66 -25.68
N LEU A 783 -54.28 -21.34 -26.16
CA LEU A 783 -53.06 -21.63 -25.41
C LEU A 783 -51.84 -21.03 -26.13
N SER A 784 -51.17 -20.07 -25.49
CA SER A 784 -49.94 -19.49 -26.05
C SER A 784 -48.80 -20.50 -26.13
N THR A 785 -47.86 -20.28 -27.08
CA THR A 785 -46.65 -21.10 -27.23
C THR A 785 -45.84 -21.20 -25.92
N LYS A 786 -45.74 -20.10 -25.17
CA LYS A 786 -45.02 -20.07 -23.88
C LYS A 786 -45.73 -20.84 -22.77
N GLN A 787 -47.06 -20.97 -22.81
CA GLN A 787 -47.79 -21.87 -21.92
C GLN A 787 -47.65 -23.34 -22.35
N PHE A 788 -47.78 -23.63 -23.65
CA PHE A 788 -47.63 -24.97 -24.20
C PHE A 788 -46.24 -25.56 -23.90
N SER A 789 -45.19 -24.73 -23.93
CA SER A 789 -43.83 -25.15 -23.59
C SER A 789 -43.59 -25.45 -22.09
N GLN A 790 -44.58 -25.24 -21.20
CA GLN A 790 -44.37 -25.43 -19.76
C GLN A 790 -44.49 -26.89 -19.31
N PRO A 791 -43.47 -27.47 -18.64
CA PRO A 791 -43.55 -28.81 -18.07
C PRO A 791 -44.67 -28.98 -17.02
N SER A 792 -45.08 -27.88 -16.37
CA SER A 792 -46.14 -27.88 -15.34
C SER A 792 -47.57 -27.83 -15.91
N LEU A 793 -47.76 -27.57 -17.20
CA LEU A 793 -49.08 -27.34 -17.80
C LEU A 793 -50.04 -28.52 -17.58
N ILE A 794 -49.54 -29.75 -17.77
CA ILE A 794 -50.32 -30.99 -17.61
C ILE A 794 -50.84 -31.13 -16.18
N GLU A 795 -49.99 -30.86 -15.18
CA GLU A 795 -50.38 -30.92 -13.77
C GLU A 795 -51.36 -29.79 -13.40
N GLN A 796 -51.16 -28.58 -13.94
CA GLN A 796 -52.07 -27.45 -13.73
C GLN A 796 -53.47 -27.74 -14.28
N ILE A 797 -53.57 -28.28 -15.51
CA ILE A 797 -54.85 -28.67 -16.12
C ILE A 797 -55.50 -29.81 -15.33
N ARG A 798 -54.73 -30.82 -14.91
CA ARG A 798 -55.23 -31.92 -14.07
C ARG A 798 -55.83 -31.40 -12.76
N GLN A 799 -55.14 -30.50 -12.08
CA GLN A 799 -55.62 -29.86 -10.84
C GLN A 799 -56.86 -29.00 -11.09
N LEU A 800 -56.88 -28.24 -12.19
CA LEU A 800 -58.03 -27.42 -12.57
C LEU A 800 -59.28 -28.27 -12.80
N LEU A 801 -59.19 -29.35 -13.59
CA LEU A 801 -60.31 -30.25 -13.88
C LEU A 801 -60.88 -30.91 -12.61
N LEU A 802 -60.01 -31.20 -11.62
CA LEU A 802 -60.43 -31.65 -10.29
C LEU A 802 -61.14 -30.54 -9.51
N GLN A 803 -60.59 -29.32 -9.48
CA GLN A 803 -61.15 -28.17 -8.75
C GLN A 803 -62.50 -27.70 -9.30
N THR A 804 -62.72 -27.77 -10.62
CA THR A 804 -63.98 -27.37 -11.27
C THR A 804 -64.99 -28.51 -11.42
N GLU A 805 -64.74 -29.67 -10.79
CA GLU A 805 -65.59 -30.87 -10.83
C GLU A 805 -65.83 -31.45 -12.24
N LEU A 806 -64.92 -31.22 -13.19
CA LEU A 806 -65.01 -31.69 -14.59
C LEU A 806 -64.41 -33.09 -14.81
N HIS A 807 -64.04 -33.80 -13.73
CA HIS A 807 -63.28 -35.06 -13.75
C HIS A 807 -64.16 -36.36 -13.75
N SER A 808 -65.49 -36.29 -13.88
CA SER A 808 -66.36 -37.47 -13.71
C SER A 808 -66.56 -38.29 -15.00
N SER A 809 -66.07 -39.52 -14.97
CA SER A 809 -65.67 -40.40 -16.08
C SER A 809 -66.72 -40.95 -17.07
N GLN A 810 -67.92 -40.36 -17.19
CA GLN A 810 -68.92 -40.77 -18.21
C GLN A 810 -69.72 -39.63 -18.86
N LEU A 811 -69.40 -38.36 -18.58
CA LEU A 811 -69.97 -37.20 -19.28
C LEU A 811 -68.85 -36.42 -19.93
N ASN A 812 -69.01 -36.09 -21.21
CA ASN A 812 -67.96 -35.54 -22.06
C ASN A 812 -67.19 -34.38 -21.40
N LEU A 813 -65.86 -34.51 -21.34
CA LEU A 813 -64.97 -33.38 -21.11
C LEU A 813 -65.07 -32.46 -22.33
N ASN A 814 -65.85 -31.40 -22.13
CA ASN A 814 -66.21 -30.43 -23.15
C ASN A 814 -65.26 -29.23 -23.19
N LEU A 815 -64.12 -29.31 -22.50
CA LEU A 815 -63.01 -28.39 -22.64
C LEU A 815 -62.25 -28.70 -23.92
N LYS A 816 -62.07 -27.66 -24.72
CA LYS A 816 -61.33 -27.63 -25.98
C LYS A 816 -60.11 -26.73 -25.80
N LEU A 817 -58.93 -27.18 -26.20
CA LEU A 817 -57.71 -26.35 -26.20
C LEU A 817 -57.28 -26.07 -27.64
N GLU A 818 -57.11 -24.80 -27.93
CA GLU A 818 -56.74 -24.29 -29.25
C GLU A 818 -55.26 -23.89 -29.21
N ILE A 819 -54.48 -24.46 -30.13
CA ILE A 819 -53.02 -24.37 -30.16
C ILE A 819 -52.61 -24.02 -31.59
N THR A 820 -51.86 -22.93 -31.77
CA THR A 820 -51.44 -22.51 -33.11
C THR A 820 -50.50 -23.52 -33.77
N GLU A 821 -50.57 -23.65 -35.10
CA GLU A 821 -49.69 -24.53 -35.88
C GLU A 821 -48.21 -24.32 -35.53
N SER A 822 -47.78 -23.06 -35.36
CA SER A 822 -46.41 -22.69 -35.01
C SER A 822 -45.95 -23.22 -33.64
N ALA A 823 -46.83 -23.26 -32.63
CA ALA A 823 -46.50 -23.71 -31.28
C ALA A 823 -46.19 -25.22 -31.22
N ILE A 824 -46.86 -26.01 -32.06
CA ILE A 824 -46.63 -27.46 -32.18
C ILE A 824 -45.32 -27.73 -32.94
N MET A 825 -45.02 -26.92 -33.95
CA MET A 825 -43.87 -27.08 -34.82
C MET A 825 -42.53 -26.65 -34.19
N GLU A 826 -42.53 -25.82 -33.15
CA GLU A 826 -41.30 -25.39 -32.46
C GLU A 826 -40.55 -26.55 -31.76
N ASN A 827 -41.27 -27.55 -31.22
CA ASN A 827 -40.65 -28.76 -30.65
C ASN A 827 -41.57 -29.99 -30.79
N THR A 828 -41.46 -30.69 -31.91
CA THR A 828 -42.39 -31.77 -32.28
C THR A 828 -42.40 -32.97 -31.33
N GLU A 829 -41.28 -33.32 -30.69
CA GLU A 829 -41.19 -34.48 -29.79
C GLU A 829 -41.83 -34.22 -28.42
N LEU A 830 -41.57 -33.03 -27.85
CA LEU A 830 -42.25 -32.60 -26.63
C LEU A 830 -43.74 -32.33 -26.90
N ALA A 831 -44.06 -31.69 -28.04
CA ALA A 831 -45.44 -31.44 -28.44
C ALA A 831 -46.26 -32.74 -28.53
N GLN A 832 -45.75 -33.77 -29.22
CA GLN A 832 -46.43 -35.07 -29.28
C GLN A 832 -46.71 -35.63 -27.88
N THR A 833 -45.70 -35.64 -27.00
CA THR A 833 -45.81 -36.16 -25.63
C THR A 833 -46.86 -35.39 -24.81
N MET A 834 -46.91 -34.07 -24.92
CA MET A 834 -47.89 -33.25 -24.20
C MET A 834 -49.30 -33.41 -24.76
N LEU A 835 -49.46 -33.45 -26.09
CA LEU A 835 -50.77 -33.65 -26.73
C LEU A 835 -51.36 -35.03 -26.37
N GLU A 836 -50.54 -36.09 -26.36
CA GLU A 836 -50.98 -37.42 -25.88
C GLU A 836 -51.45 -37.39 -24.41
N GLN A 837 -50.75 -36.66 -23.53
CA GLN A 837 -51.14 -36.52 -22.12
C GLN A 837 -52.42 -35.68 -21.93
N LEU A 838 -52.60 -34.59 -22.69
CA LEU A 838 -53.84 -33.80 -22.70
C LEU A 838 -55.03 -34.65 -23.18
N LYS A 839 -54.85 -35.41 -24.27
CA LYS A 839 -55.84 -36.34 -24.82
C LYS A 839 -56.21 -37.43 -23.81
N ALA A 840 -55.24 -37.96 -23.07
CA ALA A 840 -55.47 -38.97 -22.03
C ALA A 840 -56.28 -38.44 -20.84
N MET A 841 -56.30 -37.12 -20.61
CA MET A 841 -57.21 -36.46 -19.65
C MET A 841 -58.62 -36.20 -20.23
N GLY A 842 -58.89 -36.58 -21.48
CA GLY A 842 -60.17 -36.39 -22.16
C GLY A 842 -60.39 -35.00 -22.74
N VAL A 843 -59.38 -34.13 -22.73
CA VAL A 843 -59.45 -32.79 -23.32
C VAL A 843 -59.39 -32.89 -24.85
N GLN A 844 -60.25 -32.14 -25.54
CA GLN A 844 -60.25 -32.07 -27.00
C GLN A 844 -59.20 -31.07 -27.50
N LEU A 845 -58.49 -31.43 -28.57
CA LEU A 845 -57.34 -30.69 -29.08
C LEU A 845 -57.61 -30.15 -30.48
N LEU A 846 -57.36 -28.85 -30.67
CA LEU A 846 -57.61 -28.14 -31.91
C LEU A 846 -56.33 -27.44 -32.38
N ILE A 847 -56.10 -27.47 -33.68
CA ILE A 847 -55.09 -26.62 -34.30
C ILE A 847 -55.75 -25.33 -34.77
N ASP A 848 -55.14 -24.23 -34.38
CA ASP A 848 -55.51 -22.86 -34.75
C ASP A 848 -54.56 -22.26 -35.81
N ASP A 849 -55.00 -21.21 -36.50
CA ASP A 849 -54.28 -20.51 -37.59
C ASP A 849 -53.83 -21.42 -38.76
N PHE A 850 -54.49 -22.57 -38.98
CA PHE A 850 -53.98 -23.61 -39.89
C PHE A 850 -53.85 -23.14 -41.35
N GLY A 851 -52.65 -23.33 -41.92
CA GLY A 851 -52.34 -22.97 -43.30
C GLY A 851 -51.73 -21.56 -43.46
N THR A 852 -51.56 -20.80 -42.38
CA THR A 852 -50.81 -19.53 -42.38
C THR A 852 -49.29 -19.72 -42.20
N GLY A 853 -48.84 -20.92 -41.82
CA GLY A 853 -47.46 -21.25 -41.48
C GLY A 853 -46.77 -22.29 -42.39
N TYR A 854 -45.65 -22.86 -41.93
CA TYR A 854 -44.89 -23.89 -42.65
C TYR A 854 -45.55 -25.27 -42.54
N SER A 855 -46.61 -25.51 -43.32
CA SER A 855 -47.41 -26.73 -43.28
C SER A 855 -46.64 -28.01 -43.59
N SER A 856 -46.10 -28.62 -42.54
CA SER A 856 -45.43 -29.92 -42.59
C SER A 856 -46.45 -31.03 -42.40
N LEU A 857 -47.25 -31.26 -43.45
CA LEU A 857 -48.25 -32.34 -43.59
C LEU A 857 -47.78 -33.71 -43.05
N SER A 858 -46.47 -33.97 -43.12
CA SER A 858 -45.77 -35.15 -42.58
C SER A 858 -45.96 -35.39 -41.08
N TYR A 859 -46.25 -34.35 -40.30
CA TYR A 859 -46.39 -34.40 -38.84
C TYR A 859 -47.85 -34.37 -38.38
N LEU A 860 -48.76 -33.76 -39.16
CA LEU A 860 -50.17 -33.60 -38.77
C LEU A 860 -50.87 -34.94 -38.48
N HIS A 861 -50.57 -35.99 -39.25
CA HIS A 861 -51.08 -37.35 -39.01
C HIS A 861 -50.53 -37.99 -37.71
N ARG A 862 -49.41 -37.49 -37.15
CA ARG A 862 -48.80 -38.05 -35.93
C ARG A 862 -49.38 -37.47 -34.65
N PHE A 863 -49.93 -36.26 -34.70
CA PHE A 863 -50.46 -35.59 -33.52
C PHE A 863 -51.92 -35.99 -33.27
N PRO A 864 -52.33 -36.23 -32.01
CA PRO A 864 -53.67 -36.69 -31.67
C PRO A 864 -54.68 -35.53 -31.65
N ILE A 865 -54.85 -34.83 -32.77
CA ILE A 865 -55.74 -33.65 -32.91
C ILE A 865 -57.17 -34.08 -33.26
N ASP A 866 -58.18 -33.34 -32.80
CA ASP A 866 -59.61 -33.61 -33.05
C ASP A 866 -60.22 -32.69 -34.11
N THR A 867 -59.75 -31.44 -34.19
CA THR A 867 -60.35 -30.39 -35.03
C THR A 867 -59.28 -29.49 -35.64
N VAL A 868 -59.52 -29.01 -36.86
CA VAL A 868 -58.73 -27.96 -37.51
C VAL A 868 -59.60 -26.70 -37.62
N LYS A 869 -59.11 -25.56 -37.14
CA LYS A 869 -59.72 -24.24 -37.39
C LYS A 869 -59.12 -23.66 -38.68
N ILE A 870 -59.98 -23.20 -39.58
CA ILE A 870 -59.58 -22.49 -40.82
C ILE A 870 -59.59 -21.00 -40.51
N ASP A 871 -58.43 -20.36 -40.64
CA ASP A 871 -58.25 -18.93 -40.39
C ASP A 871 -59.18 -18.04 -41.25
N GLN A 872 -59.60 -16.94 -40.65
CA GLN A 872 -60.46 -15.92 -41.23
C GLN A 872 -59.88 -15.27 -42.50
N SER A 873 -58.56 -15.27 -42.74
CA SER A 873 -58.00 -14.67 -43.97
C SER A 873 -58.42 -15.43 -45.23
N PHE A 874 -58.54 -16.76 -45.15
CA PHE A 874 -59.04 -17.60 -46.24
C PHE A 874 -60.58 -17.54 -46.36
N VAL A 875 -61.29 -17.49 -45.23
CA VAL A 875 -62.76 -17.43 -45.21
C VAL A 875 -63.31 -16.07 -45.66
N SER A 876 -62.64 -14.98 -45.33
CA SER A 876 -63.03 -13.63 -45.78
C SER A 876 -62.95 -13.48 -47.30
N GLN A 877 -62.00 -14.15 -47.96
CA GLN A 877 -61.72 -13.97 -49.39
C GLN A 877 -62.44 -14.97 -50.32
N MET A 878 -62.94 -16.11 -49.81
CA MET A 878 -63.47 -17.22 -50.64
C MET A 878 -64.62 -16.89 -51.59
N SER A 879 -65.39 -15.82 -51.32
CA SER A 879 -66.51 -15.41 -52.18
C SER A 879 -66.06 -14.51 -53.34
N SER A 880 -64.83 -14.00 -53.29
CA SER A 880 -64.24 -13.10 -54.29
C SER A 880 -63.02 -13.68 -55.03
N ASP A 881 -62.31 -14.60 -54.38
CA ASP A 881 -61.09 -15.23 -54.90
C ASP A 881 -61.24 -16.76 -55.01
N HIS A 882 -60.92 -17.26 -56.20
CA HIS A 882 -60.96 -18.70 -56.51
C HIS A 882 -59.80 -19.46 -55.86
N GLU A 883 -58.65 -18.82 -55.63
CA GLU A 883 -57.48 -19.48 -55.01
C GLU A 883 -57.76 -19.79 -53.54
N SER A 884 -58.23 -18.79 -52.77
CA SER A 884 -58.72 -18.96 -51.40
C SER A 884 -59.82 -20.03 -51.28
N ALA A 885 -60.75 -20.08 -52.23
CA ALA A 885 -61.80 -21.10 -52.26
C ALA A 885 -61.30 -22.53 -52.56
N GLU A 886 -60.20 -22.69 -53.30
CA GLU A 886 -59.49 -23.99 -53.44
C GLU A 886 -58.74 -24.36 -52.16
N ILE A 887 -58.05 -23.42 -51.53
CA ILE A 887 -57.29 -23.64 -50.28
C ILE A 887 -58.22 -24.16 -49.18
N VAL A 888 -59.36 -23.50 -48.94
CA VAL A 888 -60.35 -23.95 -47.94
C VAL A 888 -60.85 -25.37 -48.24
N ARG A 889 -61.13 -25.69 -49.52
CA ARG A 889 -61.53 -27.03 -49.95
C ARG A 889 -60.44 -28.08 -49.74
N ALA A 890 -59.18 -27.72 -49.99
CA ALA A 890 -58.04 -28.60 -49.74
C ALA A 890 -57.88 -28.88 -48.23
N ILE A 891 -58.00 -27.86 -47.37
CA ILE A 891 -57.94 -28.02 -45.91
C ILE A 891 -59.09 -28.90 -45.40
N VAL A 892 -60.33 -28.67 -45.83
CA VAL A 892 -61.48 -29.51 -45.44
C VAL A 892 -61.29 -30.96 -45.88
N THR A 893 -60.85 -31.17 -47.12
CA THR A 893 -60.59 -32.53 -47.65
C THR A 893 -59.45 -33.23 -46.87
N LEU A 894 -58.40 -32.50 -46.52
CA LEU A 894 -57.28 -33.01 -45.73
C LEU A 894 -57.73 -33.41 -44.31
N ALA A 895 -58.46 -32.55 -43.61
CA ALA A 895 -58.95 -32.81 -42.26
C ALA A 895 -59.80 -34.09 -42.22
N HIS A 896 -60.78 -34.23 -43.13
CA HIS A 896 -61.60 -35.43 -43.23
C HIS A 896 -60.79 -36.70 -43.53
N ASN A 897 -59.78 -36.62 -44.40
CA ASN A 897 -58.88 -37.76 -44.70
C ASN A 897 -58.04 -38.20 -43.49
N LEU A 898 -57.79 -37.30 -42.53
CA LEU A 898 -57.10 -37.58 -41.26
C LEU A 898 -58.07 -37.90 -40.11
N GLY A 899 -59.39 -37.94 -40.37
CA GLY A 899 -60.42 -38.19 -39.36
C GLY A 899 -60.68 -37.02 -38.41
N MET A 900 -60.25 -35.80 -38.77
CA MET A 900 -60.43 -34.57 -38.01
C MET A 900 -61.68 -33.82 -38.50
N THR A 901 -62.34 -33.10 -37.59
CA THR A 901 -63.45 -32.19 -37.93
C THR A 901 -62.94 -30.77 -38.24
N VAL A 902 -63.79 -29.92 -38.81
CA VAL A 902 -63.43 -28.56 -39.25
C VAL A 902 -64.32 -27.49 -38.59
N ILE A 903 -63.67 -26.44 -38.08
CA ILE A 903 -64.32 -25.15 -37.74
C ILE A 903 -63.83 -24.12 -38.75
N ALA A 904 -64.73 -23.35 -39.35
CA ALA A 904 -64.36 -22.19 -40.17
C ALA A 904 -64.61 -20.88 -39.42
N GLU A 905 -63.60 -20.02 -39.36
CA GLU A 905 -63.66 -18.73 -38.65
C GLU A 905 -63.98 -17.55 -39.58
N GLY A 906 -64.31 -16.39 -39.02
CA GLY A 906 -64.53 -15.17 -39.82
C GLY A 906 -65.74 -15.24 -40.75
N ILE A 907 -66.75 -16.08 -40.47
CA ILE A 907 -67.99 -16.11 -41.25
C ILE A 907 -68.79 -14.83 -41.00
N GLU A 908 -68.89 -13.95 -42.00
CA GLU A 908 -69.62 -12.67 -41.92
C GLU A 908 -70.87 -12.64 -42.81
N THR A 909 -70.94 -13.48 -43.85
CA THR A 909 -71.99 -13.45 -44.86
C THR A 909 -72.70 -14.81 -45.03
N ALA A 910 -73.94 -14.75 -45.53
CA ALA A 910 -74.71 -15.95 -45.86
C ALA A 910 -74.11 -16.73 -47.05
N GLU A 911 -73.32 -16.09 -47.91
CA GLU A 911 -72.65 -16.72 -49.05
C GLU A 911 -71.49 -17.60 -48.58
N GLN A 912 -70.57 -17.07 -47.76
CA GLN A 912 -69.51 -17.85 -47.09
C GLN A 912 -70.08 -19.04 -46.33
N LEU A 913 -71.16 -18.82 -45.56
CA LEU A 913 -71.87 -19.89 -44.84
C LEU A 913 -72.36 -21.00 -45.78
N SER A 914 -72.98 -20.63 -46.90
CA SER A 914 -73.47 -21.60 -47.89
C SER A 914 -72.33 -22.35 -48.59
N GLN A 915 -71.24 -21.66 -48.90
CA GLN A 915 -70.04 -22.26 -49.51
C GLN A 915 -69.39 -23.26 -48.56
N LEU A 916 -69.07 -22.87 -47.32
CA LEU A 916 -68.49 -23.74 -46.29
C LEU A 916 -69.35 -24.98 -46.00
N ARG A 917 -70.66 -24.80 -45.89
CA ARG A 917 -71.61 -25.91 -45.71
C ARG A 917 -71.63 -26.85 -46.93
N SER A 918 -71.48 -26.34 -48.14
CA SER A 918 -71.41 -27.17 -49.36
C SER A 918 -70.08 -27.93 -49.49
N LEU A 919 -69.00 -27.39 -48.93
CA LEU A 919 -67.68 -28.05 -48.85
C LEU A 919 -67.62 -29.11 -47.74
N GLY A 920 -68.60 -29.12 -46.83
CA GLY A 920 -68.77 -30.15 -45.81
C GLY A 920 -68.18 -29.83 -44.44
N ALA A 921 -67.78 -28.58 -44.17
CA ALA A 921 -67.33 -28.17 -42.84
C ALA A 921 -68.46 -28.34 -41.80
N GLU A 922 -68.16 -28.97 -40.67
CA GLU A 922 -69.17 -29.30 -39.65
C GLU A 922 -69.57 -28.09 -38.82
N TYR A 923 -68.62 -27.21 -38.54
CA TYR A 923 -68.77 -26.09 -37.60
C TYR A 923 -68.31 -24.76 -38.20
N GLY A 924 -68.85 -23.67 -37.67
CA GLY A 924 -68.38 -22.33 -38.02
C GLY A 924 -68.62 -21.30 -36.92
N GLN A 925 -67.82 -20.24 -37.00
CA GLN A 925 -67.76 -19.13 -36.06
C GLN A 925 -67.55 -17.83 -36.84
N GLY A 926 -68.16 -16.74 -36.36
CA GLY A 926 -68.03 -15.44 -37.02
C GLY A 926 -69.19 -14.50 -36.72
N TYR A 927 -69.05 -13.25 -37.14
CA TYR A 927 -70.00 -12.17 -36.83
C TYR A 927 -71.37 -12.34 -37.50
N PHE A 928 -71.50 -13.23 -38.49
CA PHE A 928 -72.79 -13.65 -39.04
C PHE A 928 -73.72 -14.27 -37.97
N PHE A 929 -73.16 -15.04 -37.03
CA PHE A 929 -73.93 -15.67 -35.95
C PHE A 929 -74.09 -14.73 -34.76
N ALA A 930 -72.94 -14.25 -34.25
CA ALA A 930 -72.83 -13.23 -33.22
C ALA A 930 -71.37 -12.75 -33.12
N GLN A 931 -71.18 -11.50 -32.66
CA GLN A 931 -69.92 -11.07 -32.07
C GLN A 931 -69.67 -11.81 -30.73
N PRO A 932 -68.46 -11.75 -30.15
CA PRO A 932 -68.21 -12.28 -28.80
C PRO A 932 -69.14 -11.63 -27.76
N LEU A 933 -69.78 -12.44 -26.91
CA LEU A 933 -70.83 -12.04 -25.97
C LEU A 933 -70.42 -12.28 -24.51
N SER A 934 -71.09 -11.64 -23.54
CA SER A 934 -70.95 -12.01 -22.13
C SER A 934 -71.60 -13.37 -21.84
N SER A 935 -71.28 -13.99 -20.70
CA SER A 935 -71.82 -15.31 -20.38
C SER A 935 -73.34 -15.32 -20.13
N GLU A 936 -73.90 -14.20 -19.69
CA GLU A 936 -75.36 -14.00 -19.55
C GLU A 936 -76.04 -13.91 -20.92
N ALA A 937 -75.39 -13.28 -21.90
CA ALA A 937 -75.92 -13.19 -23.26
C ALA A 937 -75.86 -14.54 -23.98
N ILE A 938 -74.80 -15.35 -23.78
CA ILE A 938 -74.79 -16.76 -24.21
C ILE A 938 -75.91 -17.57 -23.54
N ALA A 939 -76.13 -17.39 -22.24
CA ALA A 939 -77.25 -18.04 -21.54
C ALA A 939 -78.62 -17.66 -22.15
N GLY A 940 -78.77 -16.42 -22.65
CA GLY A 940 -79.95 -15.99 -23.42
C GLY A 940 -80.08 -16.67 -24.79
N LEU A 941 -78.98 -16.89 -25.52
CA LEU A 941 -78.99 -17.65 -26.78
C LEU A 941 -79.35 -19.13 -26.55
N LEU A 942 -78.81 -19.75 -25.49
CA LEU A 942 -79.15 -21.13 -25.10
C LEU A 942 -80.63 -21.31 -24.74
N GLN A 943 -81.28 -20.27 -24.19
CA GLN A 943 -82.71 -20.28 -23.88
C GLN A 943 -83.62 -20.04 -25.08
N SER A 944 -83.14 -19.32 -26.10
CA SER A 944 -83.97 -18.86 -27.23
C SER A 944 -83.88 -19.75 -28.48
N GLU A 945 -82.93 -20.69 -28.54
CA GLU A 945 -82.63 -21.55 -29.71
C GLU A 945 -82.70 -20.77 -31.05
N PRO A 946 -81.83 -19.76 -31.27
CA PRO A 946 -81.89 -18.90 -32.45
C PRO A 946 -81.72 -19.70 -33.74
N ALA A 947 -82.67 -19.55 -34.67
CA ALA A 947 -82.60 -20.15 -36.00
C ALA A 947 -81.69 -19.34 -36.92
N TRP A 948 -80.38 -19.61 -36.89
CA TRP A 948 -79.40 -19.01 -37.81
C TRP A 948 -79.48 -19.53 -39.25
N LEU A 949 -80.21 -20.62 -39.49
CA LEU A 949 -80.48 -21.15 -40.83
C LEU A 949 -81.92 -20.88 -41.25
N PRO A 950 -82.18 -20.55 -42.54
CA PRO A 950 -83.54 -20.52 -43.06
C PRO A 950 -84.18 -21.91 -42.96
N SER A 951 -85.43 -21.96 -42.53
CA SER A 951 -86.19 -23.21 -42.38
C SER A 951 -86.29 -23.94 -43.72
N VAL A 952 -85.86 -25.20 -43.74
CA VAL A 952 -85.86 -26.03 -44.95
C VAL A 952 -87.29 -26.26 -45.41
N CYS A 953 -87.70 -25.58 -46.48
CA CYS A 953 -88.96 -25.85 -47.16
C CYS A 953 -88.84 -27.21 -47.86
N SER A 954 -89.52 -28.23 -47.32
CA SER A 954 -89.57 -29.57 -47.88
C SER A 954 -90.40 -29.61 -49.17
N THR A 955 -89.77 -29.25 -50.29
CA THR A 955 -90.31 -29.56 -51.62
C THR A 955 -90.23 -31.08 -51.86
N PRO A 956 -91.34 -31.77 -52.19
CA PRO A 956 -91.34 -33.20 -52.39
C PRO A 956 -90.62 -33.59 -53.69
N LEU A 957 -89.97 -34.77 -53.68
CA LEU A 957 -89.36 -35.35 -54.87
C LEU A 957 -90.38 -35.58 -55.99
N ILE A 958 -89.95 -35.33 -57.23
CA ILE A 958 -90.49 -35.88 -58.48
C ILE A 958 -89.32 -36.56 -59.20
#